data_AF-A0A0U1LTH8-F1
#
_entry.id   AF-A0A0U1LTH8-F1
#
_cell.length_a   1.000
_cell.length_b   1.000
_cell.length_c   1.000
_cell.angle_alpha   90.00
_cell.angle_beta   90.00
_cell.angle_gamma   90.00
#
_symmetry.space_group_name_H-M   'P 1'
#
loop_
_entity.id
_entity.type
_entity.pdbx_description
1 polymer ?
#
loop_
_entity_poly.entity_id
_entity_poly.type
_entity_poly.pdbx_seq_one_letter_code
_entity_poly.pdbx_strand_id
1 'polypeptide(L)'
;MTGLDSETDQILQICCFVTDAQLQLLEPNGFETIIHQPKSTLDTMSQWCIDTHGKSGLTDAVLASTTDAATAAAELLAYIKQHVPEQRTAILAGNSVHADRAFLAKGPYAKVLDWLHYRLLDVSTLKEAARRWGSEELLRNAPPKRELHLARDDILESIAEMKYYREKLAQAKIITTDFKVDVTGTAYLSCNKSSQVLYTGHTSHGLPIYPNSNLSNPALRKTNCLSWVDDHTIPPENVSSISIRAQHPKIFAPMYKWHRLPFLIQQDPYLRKWNESIFQQADMYYGMPTVQYLPDGGLNGSGILDCARQIQLRVKHWAYAYRMSNDTRWASRTWEELLVASGNSSQYFGVSGDNWNTQHWLDVGELLTAFAIAYDWLYDIWTNDQRNAIMWSIISLGLNKGYEAYESDMWFLFVEGNWNCVTNAGIITGALAIYNEDPTGIAAKLLELAIPNAQQHCAQAVHSDGTWTETPDYWYFGVQTHAQMSSALLTATGSTHSLLTINPAFKKTPLFHIYALGMTDLFNYGDCGPEKFTATANAMLFYGDQLNKAADPLSMFWYDPQVTGGWYMGLPLDSNFSNTESPWVSMRSSWTDTTGLFVAMKAGPAVGHQTHSNIDAGDFVLDALGERWAGELCQSSYLSTGYFSSESQNSTRWLYYRTRTEGQNTIVYNRSNQIVDAKPSWIRFETTGEAQTGPISQVKKDSATYWIANLTNSYGGVHIERGIRLFNGRSQVLLQDEITEAISPCQWRMHTNATIKYRKGKRVAGLSRHVRLIELGLIVTYLDLFLNGKSLTAKIQSPEGLTFRTVKAARGESSPNLPGGETDPENSGVQVLAVDIPAGTHTIAVIFSPAWDAMFRWLGGVWDTLFALSTAEATLRLFSPLPSGAQTQVSVMSDPVERISLQSRRMEELEKEASALRRELQVTSTPPTTVIRTQDTRDYESTEARSIDALEIGSPIIDHCFRLFFRDYHPLLPVLDPTIMPNNLYGKSPVLFWVVVSIGARKNLAHPNLITALSSRVSPLILTSLSTRTRSLEAIKAMLLLMEWPFPSNPYQGEPSFVLSGALVHMAMQNGLHTPYLSKDVPKLEAQSSFMESSTVERIRLWAYVVIVYQRQDPKSHLGIPNA
;
A
#
# COMPACT_ATOMS: atom_id res chain seq x y z
N MET A 1 36.07 -5.67 40.43
CA MET A 1 37.21 -6.43 39.86
C MET A 1 38.41 -5.49 39.72
N THR A 2 39.63 -6.01 39.62
CA THR A 2 40.86 -5.20 39.39
C THR A 2 40.97 -4.63 37.97
N GLY A 3 40.18 -5.18 37.05
CA GLY A 3 40.04 -4.79 35.65
C GLY A 3 38.99 -5.67 34.97
N LEU A 4 39.05 -5.80 33.64
CA LEU A 4 38.07 -6.54 32.82
C LEU A 4 38.66 -7.73 32.06
N ASP A 5 39.95 -8.03 32.21
CA ASP A 5 40.58 -9.20 31.59
C ASP A 5 40.51 -10.40 32.53
N SER A 6 39.63 -11.35 32.23
CA SER A 6 39.44 -12.55 33.08
C SER A 6 40.66 -13.47 33.19
N GLU A 7 41.70 -13.31 32.36
CA GLU A 7 42.94 -14.08 32.47
C GLU A 7 43.90 -13.51 33.53
N THR A 8 43.90 -12.19 33.73
CA THR A 8 44.89 -11.50 34.57
C THR A 8 44.29 -10.78 35.77
N ASP A 9 43.06 -10.30 35.64
CA ASP A 9 42.37 -9.54 36.69
C ASP A 9 41.68 -10.45 37.72
N GLN A 10 41.51 -9.91 38.93
CA GLN A 10 40.94 -10.61 40.06
C GLN A 10 39.57 -10.04 40.48
N ILE A 11 38.71 -10.92 40.99
CA ILE A 11 37.43 -10.53 41.60
C ILE A 11 37.71 -9.92 42.98
N LEU A 12 37.10 -8.75 43.23
CA LEU A 12 37.24 -7.99 44.49
C LEU A 12 36.02 -8.17 45.41
N GLN A 13 34.84 -8.27 44.82
CA GLN A 13 33.55 -8.42 45.49
C GLN A 13 32.66 -9.25 44.57
N ILE A 14 31.86 -10.12 45.17
CA ILE A 14 30.86 -10.91 44.45
C ILE A 14 29.53 -10.78 45.16
N CYS A 15 28.48 -10.60 44.38
CA CYS A 15 27.11 -10.53 44.88
C CYS A 15 26.22 -11.43 44.01
N CYS A 16 25.18 -12.01 44.61
CA CYS A 16 24.23 -12.88 43.91
C CYS A 16 22.83 -12.73 44.54
N PHE A 17 21.83 -12.56 43.68
CA PHE A 17 20.42 -12.62 44.06
C PHE A 17 19.73 -13.68 43.22
N VAL A 18 18.89 -14.50 43.84
CA VAL A 18 18.04 -15.46 43.13
C VAL A 18 16.62 -14.89 43.03
N THR A 19 16.04 -14.95 41.83
CA THR A 19 14.66 -14.52 41.58
C THR A 19 13.81 -15.65 41.03
N ASP A 20 12.50 -15.53 41.20
CA ASP A 20 11.54 -16.31 40.40
C ASP A 20 11.43 -15.77 38.95
N ALA A 21 10.59 -16.42 38.12
CA ALA A 21 10.33 -15.98 36.75
C ALA A 21 9.64 -14.59 36.68
N GLN A 22 9.03 -14.15 37.79
CA GLN A 22 8.42 -12.84 37.99
C GLN A 22 9.43 -11.82 38.54
N LEU A 23 10.73 -12.14 38.54
CA LEU A 23 11.84 -11.29 39.00
C LEU A 23 11.68 -10.84 40.47
N GLN A 24 10.88 -11.55 41.26
CA GLN A 24 10.79 -11.31 42.70
C GLN A 24 11.97 -11.98 43.38
N LEU A 25 12.62 -11.26 44.29
CA LEU A 25 13.74 -11.78 45.06
C LEU A 25 13.24 -12.90 45.96
N LEU A 26 13.84 -14.09 45.86
CA LEU A 26 13.55 -15.21 46.76
C LEU A 26 14.11 -14.95 48.16
N GLU A 27 15.18 -14.16 48.25
CA GLU A 27 15.78 -13.71 49.50
C GLU A 27 16.15 -12.20 49.40
N PRO A 28 15.59 -11.32 50.25
CA PRO A 28 15.78 -9.87 50.12
C PRO A 28 17.21 -9.37 50.30
N ASN A 29 18.05 -10.11 51.03
CA ASN A 29 19.41 -9.69 51.35
C ASN A 29 20.45 -10.21 50.35
N GLY A 30 20.14 -11.27 49.60
CA GLY A 30 21.08 -11.89 48.66
C GLY A 30 22.31 -12.51 49.33
N PHE A 31 23.26 -12.93 48.51
CA PHE A 31 24.61 -13.27 48.93
C PHE A 31 25.56 -12.16 48.52
N GLU A 32 26.48 -11.78 49.39
CA GLU A 32 27.52 -10.79 49.11
C GLU A 32 28.77 -11.13 49.92
N THR A 33 29.94 -11.08 49.29
CA THR A 33 31.21 -11.23 49.98
C THR A 33 32.32 -10.42 49.29
N ILE A 34 33.22 -9.86 50.09
CA ILE A 34 34.40 -9.13 49.63
C ILE A 34 35.59 -10.08 49.73
N ILE A 35 36.35 -10.20 48.65
CA ILE A 35 37.42 -11.19 48.52
C ILE A 35 38.76 -10.50 48.78
N HIS A 36 39.55 -11.07 49.69
CA HIS A 36 40.88 -10.56 49.99
C HIS A 36 41.79 -10.62 48.77
N GLN A 37 42.49 -9.52 48.48
CA GLN A 37 43.57 -9.46 47.51
C GLN A 37 44.78 -8.75 48.12
N PRO A 38 46.01 -9.24 47.86
CA PRO A 38 47.20 -8.59 48.37
C PRO A 38 47.37 -7.21 47.72
N LYS A 39 48.02 -6.29 48.45
CA LYS A 39 48.28 -4.93 47.95
C LYS A 39 48.94 -4.90 46.57
N SER A 40 49.87 -5.83 46.31
CA SER A 40 50.55 -5.96 45.02
C SER A 40 49.60 -6.19 43.84
N THR A 41 48.46 -6.84 44.05
CA THR A 41 47.42 -7.06 43.02
C THR A 41 46.53 -5.83 42.84
N LEU A 42 46.30 -5.07 43.91
CA LEU A 42 45.56 -3.81 43.83
C LEU A 42 46.41 -2.72 43.16
N ASP A 43 47.72 -2.75 43.34
CA ASP A 43 48.66 -1.81 42.72
C ASP A 43 48.77 -2.00 41.18
N THR A 44 48.32 -3.13 40.63
CA THR A 44 48.25 -3.36 39.17
C THR A 44 46.95 -2.86 38.54
N MET A 45 46.00 -2.36 39.35
CA MET A 45 44.76 -1.80 38.84
C MET A 45 45.02 -0.57 37.96
N SER A 46 44.18 -0.38 36.95
CA SER A 46 44.18 0.88 36.18
C SER A 46 43.84 2.07 37.07
N GLN A 47 44.23 3.29 36.68
CA GLN A 47 43.90 4.51 37.42
C GLN A 47 42.39 4.65 37.67
N TRP A 48 41.56 4.27 36.69
CA TRP A 48 40.11 4.28 36.84
C TRP A 48 39.62 3.34 37.96
N CYS A 49 40.16 2.12 38.04
CA CYS A 49 39.82 1.17 39.10
C CYS A 49 40.27 1.65 40.48
N ILE A 50 41.46 2.26 40.56
CA ILE A 50 41.98 2.86 41.80
C ILE A 50 41.03 3.96 42.30
N ASP A 51 40.65 4.88 41.41
CA ASP A 51 39.79 6.02 41.77
C ASP A 51 38.38 5.57 42.15
N THR A 52 37.78 4.65 41.37
CA THR A 52 36.41 4.16 41.60
C THR A 52 36.30 3.34 42.89
N HIS A 53 37.19 2.36 43.08
CA HIS A 53 37.15 1.51 44.29
C HIS A 53 37.67 2.23 45.53
N GLY A 54 38.55 3.21 45.36
CA GLY A 54 38.97 4.10 46.45
C GLY A 54 37.82 4.97 46.95
N LYS A 55 37.04 5.57 46.05
CA LYS A 55 35.88 6.41 46.41
C LYS A 55 34.75 5.62 47.08
N SER A 56 34.52 4.37 46.67
CA SER A 56 33.50 3.52 47.28
C SER A 56 33.93 2.87 48.60
N GLY A 57 35.21 2.97 48.97
CA GLY A 57 35.79 2.29 50.14
C GLY A 57 36.07 0.80 49.91
N LEU A 58 35.83 0.28 48.70
CA LEU A 58 36.02 -1.14 48.39
C LEU A 58 37.49 -1.55 48.47
N THR A 59 38.44 -0.68 48.09
CA THR A 59 39.88 -0.96 48.18
C THR A 59 40.31 -1.30 49.61
N ASP A 60 39.88 -0.51 50.59
CA ASP A 60 40.20 -0.74 52.01
C ASP A 60 39.49 -1.99 52.54
N ALA A 61 38.25 -2.23 52.12
CA ALA A 61 37.49 -3.41 52.51
C ALA A 61 38.09 -4.72 51.95
N VAL A 62 38.66 -4.68 50.74
CA VAL A 62 39.39 -5.82 50.14
C VAL A 62 40.65 -6.14 50.94
N LEU A 63 41.43 -5.12 51.32
CA LEU A 63 42.63 -5.31 52.13
C LEU A 63 42.30 -5.85 53.53
N ALA A 64 41.17 -5.42 54.10
CA ALA A 64 40.69 -5.86 55.41
C ALA A 64 39.99 -7.23 55.39
N SER A 65 39.52 -7.70 54.23
CA SER A 65 38.84 -8.99 54.12
C SER A 65 39.78 -10.14 54.46
N THR A 66 39.22 -11.21 55.03
CA THR A 66 39.92 -12.47 55.30
C THR A 66 39.43 -13.61 54.41
N THR A 67 38.42 -13.36 53.57
CA THR A 67 37.81 -14.36 52.68
C THR A 67 38.66 -14.54 51.44
N ASP A 68 39.20 -15.73 51.23
CA ASP A 68 39.89 -16.07 49.98
C ASP A 68 38.90 -16.47 48.86
N ALA A 69 39.39 -16.51 47.61
CA ALA A 69 38.54 -16.82 46.46
C ALA A 69 37.90 -18.22 46.55
N ALA A 70 38.58 -19.19 47.16
CA ALA A 70 38.09 -20.57 47.29
C ALA A 70 36.90 -20.65 48.26
N THR A 71 37.00 -19.94 49.38
CA THR A 71 35.95 -19.79 50.39
C THR A 71 34.74 -19.07 49.77
N ALA A 72 34.97 -17.93 49.10
CA ALA A 72 33.91 -17.18 48.43
C ALA A 72 33.17 -18.02 47.37
N ALA A 73 33.89 -18.83 46.57
CA ALA A 73 33.28 -19.71 45.58
C ALA A 73 32.44 -20.83 46.21
N ALA A 74 32.91 -21.41 47.32
CA ALA A 74 32.20 -22.45 48.05
C ALA A 74 30.91 -21.93 48.71
N GLU A 75 30.99 -20.76 49.35
CA GLU A 75 29.86 -20.10 49.99
C GLU A 75 28.80 -19.66 48.95
N LEU A 76 29.23 -19.07 47.82
CA LEU A 76 28.33 -18.71 46.73
C LEU A 76 27.59 -19.94 46.16
N LEU A 77 28.30 -21.06 45.94
CA LEU A 77 27.68 -22.28 45.46
C LEU A 77 26.69 -22.86 46.48
N ALA A 78 27.01 -22.80 47.78
CA ALA A 78 26.11 -23.23 48.83
C ALA A 78 24.83 -22.39 48.86
N TYR A 79 24.95 -21.07 48.75
CA TYR A 79 23.82 -20.15 48.63
C TYR A 79 22.95 -20.47 47.42
N ILE A 80 23.55 -20.66 46.24
CA ILE A 80 22.80 -21.01 45.02
C ILE A 80 22.08 -22.34 45.19
N LYS A 81 22.72 -23.36 45.77
CA LYS A 81 22.10 -24.69 46.00
C LYS A 81 20.93 -24.66 46.98
N GLN A 82 20.92 -23.72 47.92
CA GLN A 82 19.80 -23.55 48.85
C GLN A 82 18.52 -23.15 48.12
N HIS A 83 18.62 -22.28 47.12
CA HIS A 83 17.48 -21.77 46.35
C HIS A 83 17.22 -22.52 45.02
N VAL A 84 18.26 -23.18 44.49
CA VAL A 84 18.27 -23.92 43.23
C VAL A 84 18.84 -25.32 43.50
N PRO A 85 18.05 -26.21 44.15
CA PRO A 85 18.52 -27.53 44.59
C PRO A 85 18.75 -28.50 43.42
N GLU A 86 18.11 -28.24 42.28
CA GLU A 86 18.27 -29.01 41.06
C GLU A 86 19.31 -28.36 40.13
N GLN A 87 20.33 -29.13 39.77
CA GLN A 87 21.37 -28.69 38.84
C GLN A 87 20.77 -28.38 37.46
N ARG A 88 21.30 -27.35 36.79
CA ARG A 88 20.87 -26.87 35.48
C ARG A 88 19.45 -26.28 35.44
N THR A 89 18.87 -25.85 36.55
CA THR A 89 17.54 -25.23 36.55
C THR A 89 17.59 -23.71 36.40
N ALA A 90 18.44 -23.01 37.14
CA ALA A 90 18.53 -21.55 37.08
C ALA A 90 19.51 -21.07 35.99
N ILE A 91 19.18 -19.96 35.33
CA ILE A 91 20.04 -19.29 34.34
C ILE A 91 20.80 -18.14 34.98
N LEU A 92 22.02 -17.86 34.49
CA LEU A 92 22.77 -16.67 34.88
C LEU A 92 22.19 -15.43 34.16
N ALA A 93 21.90 -14.35 34.89
CA ALA A 93 21.27 -13.16 34.33
C ALA A 93 21.88 -11.87 34.89
N GLY A 94 21.96 -10.83 34.06
CA GLY A 94 22.53 -9.55 34.44
C GLY A 94 22.80 -8.66 33.23
N ASN A 95 23.24 -7.42 33.45
CA ASN A 95 23.70 -6.53 32.39
C ASN A 95 25.11 -6.90 31.95
N SER A 96 25.34 -7.10 30.65
CA SER A 96 26.66 -7.48 30.13
C SER A 96 27.24 -8.71 30.84
N VAL A 97 26.34 -9.62 31.24
CA VAL A 97 26.62 -10.76 32.14
C VAL A 97 27.64 -11.75 31.58
N HIS A 98 27.93 -11.65 30.28
CA HIS A 98 29.01 -12.40 29.66
C HIS A 98 30.39 -12.06 30.26
N ALA A 99 30.60 -10.83 30.73
CA ALA A 99 31.81 -10.43 31.44
C ALA A 99 31.92 -11.16 32.79
N ASP A 100 30.87 -11.12 33.62
CA ASP A 100 30.84 -11.85 34.90
C ASP A 100 31.03 -13.35 34.70
N ARG A 101 30.39 -13.91 33.67
CA ARG A 101 30.56 -15.32 33.30
C ARG A 101 32.02 -15.66 32.97
N ALA A 102 32.77 -14.77 32.32
CA ALA A 102 34.17 -15.01 31.99
C ALA A 102 35.03 -15.16 33.25
N PHE A 103 34.81 -14.30 34.25
CA PHE A 103 35.47 -14.40 35.56
C PHE A 103 35.01 -15.63 36.35
N LEU A 104 33.71 -15.94 36.35
CA LEU A 104 33.18 -17.15 37.00
C LEU A 104 33.65 -18.46 36.34
N ALA A 105 34.05 -18.42 35.07
CA ALA A 105 34.59 -19.59 34.37
C ALA A 105 36.02 -19.96 34.82
N LYS A 106 36.68 -19.08 35.58
CA LYS A 106 38.00 -19.36 36.16
C LYS A 106 37.85 -20.10 37.49
N GLY A 107 38.82 -20.97 37.79
CA GLY A 107 38.92 -21.56 39.12
C GLY A 107 39.19 -20.46 40.15
N PRO A 108 38.57 -20.49 41.34
CA PRO A 108 37.74 -21.57 41.91
C PRO A 108 36.23 -21.51 41.61
N TYR A 109 35.73 -20.50 40.90
CA TYR A 109 34.29 -20.24 40.70
C TYR A 109 33.60 -21.12 39.66
N ALA A 110 34.36 -21.82 38.79
CA ALA A 110 33.81 -22.62 37.70
C ALA A 110 32.68 -23.59 38.10
N LYS A 111 32.75 -24.14 39.34
CA LYS A 111 31.72 -25.03 39.91
C LYS A 111 30.33 -24.38 40.00
N VAL A 112 30.26 -23.06 40.11
CA VAL A 112 29.00 -22.29 40.08
C VAL A 112 28.36 -22.35 38.70
N LEU A 113 29.14 -22.15 37.63
CA LEU A 113 28.64 -22.26 36.25
C LEU A 113 28.29 -23.70 35.86
N ASP A 114 28.97 -24.69 36.43
CA ASP A 114 28.60 -26.09 36.28
C ASP A 114 27.24 -26.40 36.92
N TRP A 115 26.87 -25.67 37.99
CA TRP A 115 25.59 -25.84 38.65
C TRP A 115 24.44 -25.16 37.92
N LEU A 116 24.67 -23.95 37.38
CA LEU A 116 23.68 -23.19 36.62
C LEU A 116 23.43 -23.78 35.22
N HIS A 117 22.29 -23.48 34.60
CA HIS A 117 22.01 -23.84 33.22
C HIS A 117 23.00 -23.13 32.28
N TYR A 118 23.37 -23.75 31.16
CA TYR A 118 24.30 -23.18 30.18
C TYR A 118 23.78 -21.93 29.46
N ARG A 119 22.50 -21.60 29.63
CA ARG A 119 21.84 -20.44 29.00
C ARG A 119 21.96 -19.27 29.94
N LEU A 120 22.11 -18.09 29.37
CA LEU A 120 22.17 -16.83 30.10
C LEU A 120 21.11 -15.87 29.58
N LEU A 121 20.73 -14.91 30.43
CA LEU A 121 19.86 -13.80 30.08
C LEU A 121 20.65 -12.49 30.23
N ASP A 122 21.15 -11.97 29.12
CA ASP A 122 21.85 -10.68 29.11
C ASP A 122 20.84 -9.53 28.96
N VAL A 123 20.61 -8.80 30.05
CA VAL A 123 19.68 -7.66 30.11
C VAL A 123 20.11 -6.56 29.14
N SER A 124 21.42 -6.41 28.90
CA SER A 124 21.93 -5.42 27.95
C SER A 124 21.55 -5.76 26.51
N THR A 125 21.30 -7.04 26.18
CA THR A 125 20.75 -7.41 24.87
C THR A 125 19.35 -6.82 24.68
N LEU A 126 18.50 -6.86 25.71
CA LEU A 126 17.17 -6.24 25.66
C LEU A 126 17.25 -4.72 25.62
N LYS A 127 18.23 -4.11 26.29
CA LYS A 127 18.51 -2.68 26.18
C LYS A 127 18.94 -2.27 24.78
N GLU A 128 19.86 -3.01 24.15
CA GLU A 128 20.30 -2.73 22.78
C GLU A 128 19.20 -2.99 21.75
N ALA A 129 18.32 -3.96 22.01
CA ALA A 129 17.10 -4.22 21.24
C ALA A 129 16.11 -3.06 21.39
N ALA A 130 15.83 -2.62 22.61
CA ALA A 130 15.01 -1.43 22.88
C ALA A 130 15.59 -0.18 22.21
N ARG A 131 16.92 -0.05 22.14
CA ARG A 131 17.59 1.10 21.51
C ARG A 131 17.43 1.14 20.01
N ARG A 132 17.42 -0.03 19.35
CA ARG A 132 17.35 -0.11 17.88
C ARG A 132 15.95 -0.32 17.34
N TRP A 133 15.08 -0.94 18.14
CA TRP A 133 13.76 -1.42 17.70
C TRP A 133 12.61 -0.86 18.55
N GLY A 134 12.90 -0.25 19.69
CA GLY A 134 11.91 0.43 20.54
C GLY A 134 11.84 1.92 20.24
N SER A 135 10.90 2.62 20.89
CA SER A 135 10.80 4.08 20.81
C SER A 135 11.88 4.75 21.65
N GLU A 136 12.28 5.97 21.29
CA GLU A 136 13.15 6.82 22.13
C GLU A 136 12.55 7.05 23.53
N GLU A 137 11.22 7.01 23.65
CA GLU A 137 10.52 7.05 24.94
C GLU A 137 10.77 5.80 25.80
N LEU A 138 10.77 4.59 25.20
CA LEU A 138 11.06 3.34 25.90
C LEU A 138 12.47 3.35 26.53
N LEU A 139 13.43 4.00 25.88
CA LEU A 139 14.78 4.15 26.43
C LEU A 139 14.85 5.20 27.53
N ARG A 140 14.21 6.36 27.32
CA ARG A 140 14.20 7.46 28.30
C ARG A 140 13.53 7.07 29.62
N ASN A 141 12.53 6.21 29.57
CA ASN A 141 11.77 5.77 30.73
C ASN A 141 12.37 4.54 31.44
N ALA A 142 13.46 3.96 30.93
CA ALA A 142 14.17 2.89 31.63
C ALA A 142 14.78 3.43 32.94
N PRO A 143 14.78 2.66 34.04
CA PRO A 143 15.34 3.11 35.31
C PRO A 143 16.79 3.59 35.15
N PRO A 144 17.12 4.83 35.59
CA PRO A 144 18.48 5.34 35.48
C PRO A 144 19.42 4.55 36.37
N LYS A 145 20.62 4.26 35.88
CA LYS A 145 21.69 3.64 36.67
C LYS A 145 22.31 4.69 37.59
N ARG A 146 22.62 4.31 38.83
CA ARG A 146 23.34 5.20 39.77
C ARG A 146 24.85 5.15 39.57
N GLU A 147 25.34 4.14 38.85
CA GLU A 147 26.76 3.98 38.48
C GLU A 147 27.70 3.97 39.70
N LEU A 148 27.25 3.38 40.81
CA LEU A 148 28.04 3.28 42.04
C LEU A 148 29.15 2.22 41.94
N HIS A 149 29.10 1.34 40.93
CA HIS A 149 30.10 0.30 40.64
C HIS A 149 30.38 -0.65 41.82
N LEU A 150 29.39 -0.85 42.68
CA LEU A 150 29.37 -1.87 43.72
C LEU A 150 28.53 -3.06 43.25
N ALA A 151 29.01 -4.28 43.51
CA ALA A 151 28.42 -5.51 42.94
C ALA A 151 26.92 -5.66 43.29
N ARG A 152 26.52 -5.27 44.50
CA ARG A 152 25.13 -5.33 44.96
C ARG A 152 24.21 -4.38 44.19
N ASP A 153 24.63 -3.13 44.04
CA ASP A 153 23.83 -2.10 43.35
C ASP A 153 23.67 -2.42 41.87
N ASP A 154 24.73 -2.90 41.21
CA ASP A 154 24.70 -3.26 39.79
C ASP A 154 23.72 -4.41 39.50
N ILE A 155 23.62 -5.40 40.40
CA ILE A 155 22.66 -6.51 40.26
C ILE A 155 21.23 -6.04 40.50
N LEU A 156 20.99 -5.24 41.55
CA LEU A 156 19.64 -4.73 41.83
C LEU A 156 19.14 -3.79 40.72
N GLU A 157 20.02 -2.97 40.14
CA GLU A 157 19.71 -2.14 38.98
C GLU A 157 19.42 -3.00 37.73
N SER A 158 20.17 -4.08 37.52
CA SER A 158 19.90 -5.04 36.43
C SER A 158 18.54 -5.73 36.58
N ILE A 159 18.12 -6.07 37.81
CA ILE A 159 16.80 -6.64 38.09
C ILE A 159 15.69 -5.61 37.84
N ALA A 160 15.88 -4.36 38.27
CA ALA A 160 14.91 -3.28 38.04
C ALA A 160 14.74 -2.98 36.53
N GLU A 161 15.84 -2.91 35.80
CA GLU A 161 15.85 -2.71 34.34
C GLU A 161 15.18 -3.88 33.61
N MET A 162 15.43 -5.12 34.03
CA MET A 162 14.76 -6.30 33.46
C MET A 162 13.25 -6.33 33.78
N LYS A 163 12.82 -5.89 34.98
CA LYS A 163 11.39 -5.75 35.33
C LYS A 163 10.70 -4.75 34.42
N TYR A 164 11.33 -3.61 34.17
CA TYR A 164 10.84 -2.59 33.25
C TYR A 164 10.67 -3.17 31.83
N TYR A 165 11.71 -3.81 31.27
CA TYR A 165 11.61 -4.40 29.94
C TYR A 165 10.58 -5.52 29.87
N ARG A 166 10.45 -6.36 30.90
CA ARG A 166 9.40 -7.38 30.95
C ARG A 166 8.00 -6.77 30.90
N GLU A 167 7.74 -5.72 31.68
CA GLU A 167 6.43 -5.04 31.70
C GLU A 167 6.07 -4.48 30.32
N LYS A 168 7.02 -3.79 29.68
CA LYS A 168 6.80 -3.14 28.38
C LYS A 168 6.73 -4.15 27.22
N LEU A 169 7.52 -5.22 27.25
CA LEU A 169 7.46 -6.29 26.24
C LEU A 169 6.24 -7.19 26.42
N ALA A 170 5.73 -7.38 27.65
CA ALA A 170 4.50 -8.11 27.90
C ALA A 170 3.24 -7.34 27.44
N GLN A 171 3.26 -6.00 27.46
CA GLN A 171 2.21 -5.14 26.90
C GLN A 171 2.06 -5.23 25.37
N ALA A 172 3.04 -5.84 24.67
CA ALA A 172 2.93 -6.14 23.23
C ALA A 172 2.07 -7.38 22.92
N LYS A 173 1.62 -8.13 23.95
CA LYS A 173 0.50 -9.08 23.83
C LYS A 173 -0.77 -8.38 24.26
N ILE A 174 -1.56 -7.94 23.27
CA ILE A 174 -2.92 -7.42 23.41
C ILE A 174 -2.96 -6.12 24.24
N ILE A 175 -2.87 -4.98 23.54
CA ILE A 175 -3.39 -3.71 24.07
C ILE A 175 -4.92 -3.80 24.04
N THR A 176 -5.50 -4.36 25.09
CA THR A 176 -6.85 -4.04 25.54
C THR A 176 -6.68 -3.30 26.85
N THR A 177 -6.74 -1.97 26.80
CA THR A 177 -6.86 -1.14 27.98
C THR A 177 -8.25 -1.37 28.57
N ASP A 178 -8.33 -2.02 29.73
CA ASP A 178 -9.55 -2.10 30.54
C ASP A 178 -9.90 -0.71 31.05
N PHE A 179 -10.72 0.02 30.29
CA PHE A 179 -11.54 1.09 30.83
C PHE A 179 -12.63 0.44 31.70
N LYS A 180 -12.47 0.47 33.03
CA LYS A 180 -13.62 0.30 33.93
C LYS A 180 -14.47 1.57 33.86
N VAL A 181 -15.42 1.58 32.92
CA VAL A 181 -16.58 2.47 32.96
C VAL A 181 -17.72 1.68 33.59
N ASP A 182 -18.14 2.14 34.77
CA ASP A 182 -19.27 1.60 35.51
C ASP A 182 -20.57 2.12 34.89
N VAL A 183 -21.16 1.38 33.94
CA VAL A 183 -22.55 1.58 33.50
C VAL A 183 -23.19 0.22 33.14
N THR A 184 -23.98 -0.29 34.09
CA THR A 184 -25.06 -1.29 33.92
C THR A 184 -24.75 -2.58 33.14
N GLY A 185 -24.37 -3.62 33.90
CA GLY A 185 -24.45 -5.06 33.63
C GLY A 185 -25.26 -5.57 32.43
N THR A 186 -24.70 -5.48 31.23
CA THR A 186 -25.08 -6.34 30.09
C THR A 186 -23.82 -6.96 29.47
N ALA A 187 -23.78 -8.28 29.44
CA ALA A 187 -22.68 -9.04 28.86
C ALA A 187 -22.65 -8.82 27.33
N TYR A 188 -21.64 -8.12 26.82
CA TYR A 188 -21.43 -7.98 25.38
C TYR A 188 -20.77 -9.25 24.82
N LEU A 189 -21.55 -10.02 24.08
CA LEU A 189 -21.05 -11.08 23.19
C LEU A 189 -20.08 -10.46 22.17
N SER A 190 -18.92 -11.08 21.96
CA SER A 190 -17.96 -10.68 20.92
C SER A 190 -18.61 -10.71 19.54
N CYS A 191 -18.60 -9.59 18.82
CA CYS A 191 -19.06 -9.50 17.43
C CYS A 191 -18.00 -10.15 16.53
N ASN A 192 -18.16 -11.43 16.22
CA ASN A 192 -17.15 -12.18 15.49
C ASN A 192 -17.11 -11.75 14.00
N LYS A 193 -16.27 -10.76 13.66
CA LYS A 193 -15.95 -10.36 12.27
C LYS A 193 -14.79 -11.21 11.75
N SER A 194 -14.93 -12.54 11.76
CA SER A 194 -13.83 -13.48 11.48
C SER A 194 -13.47 -13.63 9.99
N SER A 195 -13.89 -12.73 9.10
CA SER A 195 -13.55 -12.80 7.69
C SER A 195 -13.70 -11.44 7.00
N GLN A 196 -12.82 -11.17 6.04
CA GLN A 196 -12.89 -10.11 5.01
C GLN A 196 -12.04 -8.83 5.23
N VAL A 197 -10.72 -8.99 5.42
CA VAL A 197 -9.81 -8.07 4.71
C VAL A 197 -9.75 -8.59 3.28
N LEU A 198 -10.50 -7.95 2.37
CA LEU A 198 -10.64 -8.39 0.99
C LEU A 198 -9.48 -7.93 0.10
N TYR A 199 -8.44 -7.29 0.64
CA TYR A 199 -7.28 -6.89 -0.14
C TYR A 199 -5.98 -7.30 0.57
N THR A 200 -5.00 -7.74 -0.20
CA THR A 200 -3.75 -8.33 0.28
C THR A 200 -2.56 -7.37 0.21
N GLY A 201 -2.72 -6.22 -0.45
CA GLY A 201 -1.67 -5.22 -0.60
C GLY A 201 -2.07 -4.11 -1.57
N HIS A 202 -1.08 -3.36 -2.04
CA HIS A 202 -1.26 -2.34 -3.06
C HIS A 202 -0.29 -2.60 -4.22
N THR A 203 -0.67 -2.21 -5.43
CA THR A 203 0.25 -2.16 -6.58
C THR A 203 1.28 -1.04 -6.42
N SER A 204 2.26 -0.98 -7.32
CA SER A 204 3.18 0.17 -7.45
C SER A 204 2.45 1.50 -7.65
N HIS A 205 1.23 1.46 -8.19
CA HIS A 205 0.36 2.62 -8.39
C HIS A 205 -0.60 2.87 -7.22
N GLY A 206 -0.44 2.17 -6.09
CA GLY A 206 -1.27 2.37 -4.90
C GLY A 206 -2.66 1.73 -4.96
N LEU A 207 -3.03 1.03 -6.04
CA LEU A 207 -4.31 0.36 -6.17
C LEU A 207 -4.40 -0.89 -5.28
N PRO A 208 -5.54 -1.16 -4.63
CA PRO A 208 -5.70 -2.34 -3.78
C PRO A 208 -5.63 -3.64 -4.61
N ILE A 209 -4.85 -4.61 -4.13
CA ILE A 209 -4.75 -5.96 -4.70
C ILE A 209 -5.75 -6.85 -3.96
N TYR A 210 -6.63 -7.53 -4.68
CA TYR A 210 -7.60 -8.46 -4.12
C TYR A 210 -7.03 -9.90 -4.15
N PRO A 211 -7.33 -10.76 -3.15
CA PRO A 211 -6.81 -12.14 -3.12
C PRO A 211 -7.37 -12.98 -4.28
N ASN A 212 -6.47 -13.74 -4.91
CA ASN A 212 -6.76 -14.64 -6.04
C ASN A 212 -7.35 -16.01 -5.62
N SER A 213 -7.81 -16.17 -4.38
CA SER A 213 -8.41 -17.43 -3.92
C SER A 213 -9.93 -17.40 -4.07
N ASN A 214 -10.54 -18.56 -4.34
CA ASN A 214 -11.99 -18.82 -4.25
C ASN A 214 -12.50 -18.60 -2.81
N LEU A 215 -12.48 -17.35 -2.34
CA LEU A 215 -13.23 -16.94 -1.16
C LEU A 215 -14.70 -17.09 -1.52
N SER A 216 -15.44 -17.79 -0.66
CA SER A 216 -16.89 -17.87 -0.76
C SER A 216 -17.44 -16.46 -0.96
N ASN A 217 -18.22 -16.32 -2.02
CA ASN A 217 -18.78 -15.06 -2.50
C ASN A 217 -19.24 -14.19 -1.32
N PRO A 218 -18.53 -13.09 -0.98
CA PRO A 218 -18.82 -12.34 0.22
C PRO A 218 -20.08 -11.52 -0.04
N ALA A 219 -21.24 -12.14 0.14
CA ALA A 219 -22.53 -11.45 0.05
C ALA A 219 -22.52 -10.22 0.96
N LEU A 220 -23.12 -9.13 0.49
CA LEU A 220 -23.32 -7.94 1.31
C LEU A 220 -24.10 -8.32 2.57
N ARG A 221 -23.47 -8.15 3.74
CA ARG A 221 -24.10 -8.42 5.05
C ARG A 221 -23.96 -7.21 5.95
N LYS A 222 -25.04 -6.86 6.65
CA LYS A 222 -25.05 -5.89 7.75
C LYS A 222 -25.04 -6.62 9.10
N THR A 223 -24.17 -6.21 10.02
CA THR A 223 -24.07 -6.79 11.37
C THR A 223 -24.50 -5.78 12.43
N ASN A 224 -25.70 -5.96 13.00
CA ASN A 224 -26.33 -4.96 13.90
C ASN A 224 -25.50 -4.59 15.13
N CYS A 225 -24.63 -5.46 15.64
CA CYS A 225 -23.84 -5.17 16.84
C CYS A 225 -22.63 -4.24 16.59
N LEU A 226 -22.35 -3.91 15.32
CA LEU A 226 -21.35 -2.93 14.89
C LEU A 226 -21.97 -1.57 14.53
N SER A 227 -23.25 -1.33 14.78
CA SER A 227 -23.87 -0.06 14.41
C SER A 227 -23.28 1.14 15.16
N TRP A 228 -23.26 2.29 14.48
CA TRP A 228 -23.21 3.58 15.14
C TRP A 228 -24.47 3.76 16.00
N VAL A 229 -24.37 4.58 17.05
CA VAL A 229 -25.57 5.09 17.76
C VAL A 229 -26.30 6.02 16.80
N ASP A 230 -27.62 5.89 16.70
CA ASP A 230 -28.44 6.64 15.75
C ASP A 230 -28.25 8.16 15.95
N ASP A 231 -27.97 8.87 14.86
CA ASP A 231 -27.81 10.32 14.85
C ASP A 231 -29.17 11.04 15.01
N HIS A 232 -30.29 10.31 14.87
CA HIS A 232 -31.66 10.78 14.92
C HIS A 232 -32.32 10.71 16.30
N THR A 233 -31.71 11.29 17.33
CA THR A 233 -32.46 11.66 18.54
C THR A 233 -31.98 12.99 19.11
N ILE A 234 -32.33 14.10 18.44
CA ILE A 234 -32.94 15.31 19.02
C ILE A 234 -33.72 16.00 17.88
N PRO A 235 -35.07 16.05 17.86
CA PRO A 235 -35.79 17.09 17.15
C PRO A 235 -35.92 18.33 18.06
N PRO A 236 -35.99 19.53 17.50
CA PRO A 236 -36.90 20.52 18.05
C PRO A 236 -38.01 20.83 17.06
N GLU A 237 -39.21 20.79 17.61
CA GLU A 237 -40.43 21.31 17.03
C GLU A 237 -40.25 22.80 16.69
N ASN A 238 -40.31 23.11 15.39
CA ASN A 238 -40.73 24.38 14.79
C ASN A 238 -39.96 25.69 15.10
N VAL A 239 -40.12 26.65 14.19
CA VAL A 239 -39.72 28.08 14.24
C VAL A 239 -38.32 28.44 13.69
N SER A 240 -38.27 28.69 12.37
CA SER A 240 -37.44 29.67 11.62
C SER A 240 -35.95 29.90 11.95
N SER A 241 -35.31 29.09 12.79
CA SER A 241 -33.91 29.20 13.20
C SER A 241 -33.27 27.81 13.23
N ILE A 242 -32.04 27.69 12.75
CA ILE A 242 -31.29 26.43 12.75
C ILE A 242 -31.02 26.05 14.21
N SER A 243 -31.53 24.91 14.67
CA SER A 243 -31.22 24.39 16.01
C SER A 243 -29.90 23.62 15.97
N ILE A 244 -28.95 24.03 16.82
CA ILE A 244 -27.61 23.46 16.88
C ILE A 244 -27.37 22.81 18.24
N ARG A 245 -26.75 21.63 18.22
CA ARG A 245 -26.38 20.87 19.42
C ARG A 245 -25.51 21.74 20.34
N ALA A 246 -25.87 21.82 21.61
CA ALA A 246 -25.14 22.66 22.57
C ALA A 246 -23.77 22.09 22.98
N GLN A 247 -23.64 20.77 23.03
CA GLN A 247 -22.43 20.10 23.53
C GLN A 247 -21.37 19.94 22.44
N HIS A 248 -20.13 20.21 22.79
CA HIS A 248 -18.94 19.88 22.01
C HIS A 248 -18.40 18.49 22.35
N PRO A 249 -17.75 17.77 21.40
CA PRO A 249 -17.71 18.08 19.98
C PRO A 249 -19.07 17.86 19.32
N LYS A 250 -19.34 18.60 18.24
CA LYS A 250 -20.59 18.56 17.45
C LYS A 250 -20.35 18.53 15.94
N ILE A 251 -19.19 18.97 15.44
CA ILE A 251 -18.90 18.94 13.99
C ILE A 251 -18.24 17.61 13.61
N PHE A 252 -18.74 17.00 12.53
CA PHE A 252 -18.36 15.69 11.98
C PHE A 252 -18.64 14.46 12.87
N ALA A 253 -18.46 14.59 14.19
CA ALA A 253 -18.67 13.52 15.14
C ALA A 253 -19.10 14.10 16.51
N PRO A 254 -20.38 13.95 16.90
CA PRO A 254 -20.84 14.40 18.20
C PRO A 254 -20.33 13.47 19.31
N MET A 255 -20.33 13.94 20.56
CA MET A 255 -19.74 13.23 21.71
C MET A 255 -20.07 11.73 21.81
N TYR A 256 -21.30 11.31 21.52
CA TYR A 256 -21.67 9.90 21.59
C TYR A 256 -20.95 9.02 20.53
N LYS A 257 -20.58 9.56 19.36
CA LYS A 257 -19.76 8.83 18.38
C LYS A 257 -18.35 8.61 18.91
N TRP A 258 -17.78 9.60 19.59
CA TRP A 258 -16.47 9.47 20.26
C TRP A 258 -16.50 8.42 21.36
N HIS A 259 -17.58 8.35 22.15
CA HIS A 259 -17.72 7.30 23.17
C HIS A 259 -17.86 5.90 22.56
N ARG A 260 -18.47 5.78 21.37
CA ARG A 260 -18.68 4.50 20.69
C ARG A 260 -17.43 4.01 19.94
N LEU A 261 -16.62 4.93 19.43
CA LEU A 261 -15.52 4.64 18.52
C LEU A 261 -14.46 3.65 19.07
N PRO A 262 -13.99 3.74 20.34
CA PRO A 262 -13.03 2.78 20.89
C PRO A 262 -13.51 1.32 20.83
N PHE A 263 -14.80 1.10 21.08
CA PHE A 263 -15.39 -0.23 20.93
C PHE A 263 -15.33 -0.70 19.47
N LEU A 264 -15.72 0.15 18.52
CA LEU A 264 -15.72 -0.22 17.09
C LEU A 264 -14.30 -0.51 16.58
N ILE A 265 -13.29 0.24 17.01
CA ILE A 265 -11.87 0.00 16.69
C ILE A 265 -11.41 -1.39 17.18
N GLN A 266 -11.87 -1.82 18.36
CA GLN A 266 -11.53 -3.14 18.87
C GLN A 266 -12.16 -4.27 18.04
N GLN A 267 -13.36 -4.05 17.49
CA GLN A 267 -14.11 -5.08 16.75
C GLN A 267 -13.84 -5.09 15.23
N ASP A 268 -13.42 -3.96 14.64
CA ASP A 268 -13.28 -3.81 13.20
C ASP A 268 -11.80 -3.66 12.75
N PRO A 269 -11.31 -4.53 11.83
CA PRO A 269 -9.91 -4.50 11.40
C PRO A 269 -9.53 -3.28 10.55
N TYR A 270 -10.48 -2.68 9.81
CA TYR A 270 -10.21 -1.47 9.04
C TYR A 270 -10.06 -0.27 9.98
N LEU A 271 -11.02 -0.09 10.90
CA LEU A 271 -10.93 0.96 11.92
C LEU A 271 -9.67 0.81 12.78
N ARG A 272 -9.28 -0.42 13.14
CA ARG A 272 -8.01 -0.65 13.86
C ARG A 272 -6.79 -0.19 13.07
N LYS A 273 -6.65 -0.64 11.82
CA LYS A 273 -5.52 -0.28 10.96
C LYS A 273 -5.48 1.23 10.67
N TRP A 274 -6.64 1.84 10.45
CA TRP A 274 -6.74 3.28 10.22
C TRP A 274 -6.39 4.08 11.47
N ASN A 275 -6.86 3.68 12.65
CA ASN A 275 -6.46 4.29 13.91
C ASN A 275 -4.94 4.23 14.09
N GLU A 276 -4.31 3.07 13.89
CA GLU A 276 -2.85 2.93 13.93
C GLU A 276 -2.13 3.86 12.94
N SER A 277 -2.65 3.96 11.71
CA SER A 277 -2.09 4.83 10.67
C SER A 277 -2.24 6.33 10.99
N ILE A 278 -3.36 6.72 11.61
CA ILE A 278 -3.59 8.11 12.05
C ILE A 278 -2.63 8.48 13.18
N PHE A 279 -2.40 7.59 14.15
CA PHE A 279 -1.42 7.82 15.22
C PHE A 279 0.01 7.91 14.68
N GLN A 280 0.40 7.03 13.75
CA GLN A 280 1.71 7.11 13.10
C GLN A 280 1.93 8.44 12.38
N GLN A 281 0.90 8.93 11.66
CA GLN A 281 0.96 10.24 11.01
C GLN A 281 0.99 11.38 12.02
N ALA A 282 0.20 11.33 13.08
CA ALA A 282 0.22 12.32 14.15
C ALA A 282 1.62 12.44 14.77
N ASP A 283 2.27 11.32 15.08
CA ASP A 283 3.65 11.27 15.61
C ASP A 283 4.67 11.81 14.59
N MET A 284 4.53 11.46 13.30
CA MET A 284 5.37 11.99 12.24
C MET A 284 5.26 13.52 12.15
N TYR A 285 4.04 14.05 12.19
CA TYR A 285 3.80 15.50 12.16
C TYR A 285 4.32 16.19 13.43
N TYR A 286 4.25 15.53 14.59
CA TYR A 286 4.66 16.11 15.87
C TYR A 286 6.10 16.65 15.84
N GLY A 287 7.01 15.91 15.20
CA GLY A 287 8.42 16.29 15.07
C GLY A 287 8.70 17.36 14.01
N MET A 288 7.70 17.78 13.23
CA MET A 288 7.87 18.81 12.20
C MET A 288 7.72 20.22 12.79
N PRO A 289 8.46 21.23 12.27
CA PRO A 289 8.24 22.62 12.64
C PRO A 289 6.83 23.07 12.23
N THR A 290 6.35 24.16 12.83
CA THR A 290 5.12 24.84 12.41
C THR A 290 5.17 25.16 10.92
N VAL A 291 4.03 25.03 10.25
CA VAL A 291 3.91 25.33 8.82
C VAL A 291 4.24 26.81 8.62
N GLN A 292 5.16 27.05 7.69
CA GLN A 292 5.63 28.40 7.36
C GLN A 292 4.68 29.05 6.37
N TYR A 293 4.50 30.37 6.46
CA TYR A 293 3.71 31.12 5.48
C TYR A 293 4.50 31.23 4.17
N LEU A 294 4.17 30.37 3.20
CA LEU A 294 4.85 30.30 1.91
C LEU A 294 3.83 30.45 0.79
N PRO A 295 3.72 31.64 0.16
CA PRO A 295 2.87 31.82 -1.01
C PRO A 295 3.50 31.16 -2.23
N ASP A 296 2.78 30.22 -2.84
CA ASP A 296 3.17 29.61 -4.12
C ASP A 296 2.67 30.49 -5.27
N GLY A 297 3.60 30.96 -6.10
CA GLY A 297 3.26 31.82 -7.24
C GLY A 297 2.68 33.20 -6.91
N GLY A 298 2.76 33.61 -5.64
CA GLY A 298 2.19 34.87 -5.14
C GLY A 298 0.76 34.75 -4.61
N LEU A 299 0.31 35.77 -3.88
CA LEU A 299 -0.95 35.75 -3.12
C LEU A 299 -2.22 35.71 -3.99
N ASN A 300 -2.15 36.26 -5.20
CA ASN A 300 -3.21 36.21 -6.21
C ASN A 300 -3.08 34.99 -7.15
N GLY A 301 -2.01 34.20 -7.03
CA GLY A 301 -1.74 33.02 -7.83
C GLY A 301 -2.29 31.76 -7.16
N SER A 302 -1.41 30.79 -6.83
CA SER A 302 -1.79 29.61 -6.05
C SER A 302 -2.05 29.92 -4.57
N GLY A 303 -1.72 31.13 -4.12
CA GLY A 303 -1.95 31.57 -2.74
C GLY A 303 -1.09 30.79 -1.74
N ILE A 304 -1.64 30.54 -0.56
CA ILE A 304 -1.02 29.72 0.49
C ILE A 304 -1.76 28.38 0.68
N LEU A 305 -2.43 27.89 -0.36
CA LEU A 305 -3.38 26.79 -0.26
C LEU A 305 -2.75 25.52 0.34
N ASP A 306 -1.54 25.19 -0.09
CA ASP A 306 -0.84 24.01 0.43
C ASP A 306 -0.47 24.20 1.91
N CYS A 307 -0.10 25.41 2.33
CA CYS A 307 0.12 25.72 3.74
C CYS A 307 -1.17 25.53 4.55
N ALA A 308 -2.29 26.09 4.08
CA ALA A 308 -3.60 25.99 4.72
C ALA A 308 -4.04 24.52 4.88
N ARG A 309 -3.87 23.72 3.82
CA ARG A 309 -4.14 22.28 3.85
C ARG A 309 -3.23 21.56 4.83
N GLN A 310 -1.93 21.88 4.88
CA GLN A 310 -0.99 21.18 5.78
C GLN A 310 -1.38 21.43 7.23
N ILE A 311 -1.75 22.67 7.56
CA ILE A 311 -2.26 23.04 8.88
C ILE A 311 -3.51 22.23 9.19
N GLN A 312 -4.50 22.21 8.30
CA GLN A 312 -5.73 21.44 8.49
C GLN A 312 -5.44 19.95 8.73
N LEU A 313 -4.58 19.34 7.90
CA LEU A 313 -4.24 17.92 8.01
C LEU A 313 -3.62 17.62 9.38
N ARG A 314 -2.64 18.41 9.81
CA ARG A 314 -1.93 18.22 11.09
C ARG A 314 -2.85 18.41 12.29
N VAL A 315 -3.62 19.50 12.30
CA VAL A 315 -4.60 19.80 13.36
C VAL A 315 -5.62 18.68 13.48
N LYS A 316 -6.15 18.17 12.35
CA LYS A 316 -7.11 17.06 12.33
C LYS A 316 -6.53 15.78 12.93
N HIS A 317 -5.27 15.46 12.64
CA HIS A 317 -4.59 14.27 13.19
C HIS A 317 -4.29 14.40 14.68
N TRP A 318 -3.75 15.54 15.13
CA TRP A 318 -3.46 15.76 16.55
C TRP A 318 -4.73 15.87 17.39
N ALA A 319 -5.78 16.53 16.88
CA ALA A 319 -7.06 16.61 17.58
C ALA A 319 -7.68 15.22 17.78
N TYR A 320 -7.66 14.37 16.74
CA TYR A 320 -8.06 12.97 16.85
C TYR A 320 -7.20 12.21 17.87
N ALA A 321 -5.87 12.32 17.77
CA ALA A 321 -4.94 11.62 18.65
C ALA A 321 -5.15 12.01 20.12
N TYR A 322 -5.35 13.29 20.43
CA TYR A 322 -5.74 13.76 21.77
C TYR A 322 -7.02 13.06 22.22
N ARG A 323 -8.08 13.08 21.43
CA ARG A 323 -9.39 12.53 21.83
C ARG A 323 -9.37 11.02 22.05
N MET A 324 -8.50 10.31 21.35
CA MET A 324 -8.35 8.86 21.50
C MET A 324 -7.38 8.45 22.61
N SER A 325 -6.43 9.30 22.99
CA SER A 325 -5.36 8.95 23.96
C SER A 325 -5.40 9.73 25.27
N ASN A 326 -6.09 10.87 25.30
CA ASN A 326 -6.04 11.88 26.36
C ASN A 326 -4.62 12.43 26.64
N ASP A 327 -3.69 12.27 25.69
CA ASP A 327 -2.32 12.79 25.80
C ASP A 327 -2.28 14.27 25.41
N THR A 328 -2.01 15.12 26.40
CA THR A 328 -2.03 16.57 26.25
C THR A 328 -0.97 17.10 25.29
N ARG A 329 0.07 16.33 24.95
CA ARG A 329 1.10 16.77 24.00
C ARG A 329 0.51 17.14 22.64
N TRP A 330 -0.54 16.44 22.23
CA TRP A 330 -1.26 16.69 20.98
C TRP A 330 -2.00 18.02 20.99
N ALA A 331 -2.65 18.35 22.10
CA ALA A 331 -3.32 19.63 22.29
C ALA A 331 -2.29 20.77 22.34
N SER A 332 -1.17 20.58 23.05
CA SER A 332 -0.07 21.56 23.09
C SER A 332 0.50 21.83 21.69
N ARG A 333 0.79 20.77 20.92
CA ARG A 333 1.31 20.92 19.56
C ARG A 333 0.30 21.57 18.61
N THR A 334 -0.98 21.26 18.77
CA THR A 334 -2.06 21.92 18.04
C THR A 334 -2.11 23.41 18.36
N TRP A 335 -2.02 23.78 19.64
CA TRP A 335 -2.01 25.18 20.06
C TRP A 335 -0.86 25.99 19.44
N GLU A 336 0.35 25.43 19.41
CA GLU A 336 1.51 26.06 18.76
C GLU A 336 1.26 26.33 17.26
N GLU A 337 0.67 25.36 16.55
CA GLU A 337 0.34 25.51 15.13
C GLU A 337 -0.70 26.63 14.89
N LEU A 338 -1.73 26.70 15.74
CA LEU A 338 -2.78 27.73 15.63
C LEU A 338 -2.27 29.12 15.97
N LEU A 339 -1.37 29.25 16.96
CA LEU A 339 -0.75 30.53 17.30
C LEU A 339 0.03 31.10 16.11
N VAL A 340 0.79 30.26 15.41
CA VAL A 340 1.48 30.67 14.19
C VAL A 340 0.46 30.97 13.10
N ALA A 341 -0.44 30.06 12.76
CA ALA A 341 -1.39 30.21 11.64
C ALA A 341 -2.39 31.37 11.80
N SER A 342 -2.64 31.84 13.03
CA SER A 342 -3.45 33.04 13.29
C SER A 342 -2.65 34.34 13.22
N GLY A 343 -1.32 34.27 13.18
CA GLY A 343 -0.43 35.42 13.30
C GLY A 343 -0.29 35.96 14.74
N ASN A 344 -0.80 35.25 15.74
CA ASN A 344 -0.74 35.62 17.16
C ASN A 344 0.50 35.03 17.87
N SER A 345 1.62 34.90 17.15
CA SER A 345 2.89 34.41 17.69
C SER A 345 4.04 35.38 17.39
N SER A 346 5.21 35.16 17.98
CA SER A 346 6.42 35.91 17.60
C SER A 346 6.87 35.62 16.17
N GLN A 347 6.44 34.49 15.60
CA GLN A 347 6.59 34.17 14.19
C GLN A 347 5.40 34.74 13.43
N TYR A 348 5.66 35.72 12.58
CA TYR A 348 4.62 36.34 11.79
C TYR A 348 4.12 35.41 10.67
N PHE A 349 2.80 35.28 10.55
CA PHE A 349 2.11 34.48 9.53
C PHE A 349 1.06 35.36 8.89
N GLY A 350 1.09 35.49 7.56
CA GLY A 350 0.18 36.36 6.85
C GLY A 350 0.80 37.61 6.27
N VAL A 351 -0.07 38.44 5.70
CA VAL A 351 0.18 39.86 5.42
C VAL A 351 -0.63 40.69 6.42
N SER A 352 -0.10 41.84 6.83
CA SER A 352 -0.73 42.68 7.87
C SER A 352 -2.15 43.07 7.48
N GLY A 353 -3.13 42.59 8.24
CA GLY A 353 -4.56 42.82 8.01
C GLY A 353 -5.26 41.77 7.15
N ASP A 354 -4.52 40.79 6.62
CA ASP A 354 -5.04 39.68 5.82
C ASP A 354 -4.23 38.39 6.03
N ASN A 355 -4.31 37.85 7.24
CA ASN A 355 -3.43 36.74 7.63
C ASN A 355 -3.74 35.43 6.89
N TRP A 356 -4.99 35.23 6.46
CA TRP A 356 -5.47 34.02 5.80
C TRP A 356 -5.60 34.16 4.27
N ASN A 357 -5.11 35.27 3.71
CA ASN A 357 -5.09 35.53 2.27
C ASN A 357 -6.49 35.55 1.61
N THR A 358 -7.28 36.58 1.88
CA THR A 358 -8.59 36.81 1.24
C THR A 358 -8.51 37.07 -0.28
N GLN A 359 -7.32 37.21 -0.86
CA GLN A 359 -7.12 37.23 -2.31
C GLN A 359 -7.35 35.85 -2.95
N HIS A 360 -7.13 34.77 -2.19
CA HIS A 360 -7.32 33.39 -2.65
C HIS A 360 -8.19 32.61 -1.64
N TRP A 361 -9.50 32.65 -1.85
CA TRP A 361 -10.50 32.20 -0.87
C TRP A 361 -10.48 30.71 -0.51
N LEU A 362 -9.86 29.87 -1.31
CA LEU A 362 -9.60 28.47 -0.94
C LEU A 362 -8.73 28.38 0.33
N ASP A 363 -7.78 29.31 0.51
CA ASP A 363 -6.89 29.38 1.67
C ASP A 363 -7.70 29.59 2.95
N VAL A 364 -8.62 30.57 2.91
CA VAL A 364 -9.51 30.93 4.02
C VAL A 364 -10.44 29.75 4.36
N GLY A 365 -11.00 29.07 3.35
CA GLY A 365 -11.90 27.92 3.55
C GLY A 365 -11.23 26.74 4.27
N GLU A 366 -10.00 26.41 3.87
CA GLU A 366 -9.22 25.32 4.48
C GLU A 366 -8.79 25.67 5.92
N LEU A 367 -8.36 26.91 6.17
CA LEU A 367 -7.99 27.40 7.51
C LEU A 367 -9.18 27.51 8.46
N LEU A 368 -10.35 27.97 7.98
CA LEU A 368 -11.59 27.97 8.74
C LEU A 368 -11.93 26.55 9.24
N THR A 369 -11.82 25.55 8.36
CA THR A 369 -12.07 24.15 8.72
C THR A 369 -11.05 23.64 9.74
N ALA A 370 -9.76 23.99 9.59
CA ALA A 370 -8.72 23.62 10.54
C ALA A 370 -9.01 24.17 11.96
N PHE A 371 -9.30 25.47 12.05
CA PHE A 371 -9.59 26.13 13.31
C PHE A 371 -10.92 25.65 13.93
N ALA A 372 -11.92 25.35 13.10
CA ALA A 372 -13.18 24.76 13.55
C ALA A 372 -12.96 23.39 14.21
N ILE A 373 -12.15 22.51 13.59
CA ILE A 373 -11.79 21.20 14.17
C ILE A 373 -11.07 21.39 15.50
N ALA A 374 -10.08 22.29 15.58
CA ALA A 374 -9.39 22.56 16.84
C ALA A 374 -10.31 23.12 17.92
N TYR A 375 -11.20 24.05 17.59
CA TYR A 375 -12.14 24.63 18.54
C TYR A 375 -13.09 23.56 19.08
N ASP A 376 -13.67 22.75 18.19
CA ASP A 376 -14.73 21.82 18.53
C ASP A 376 -14.22 20.52 19.18
N TRP A 377 -13.21 19.90 18.59
CA TRP A 377 -12.72 18.59 19.06
C TRP A 377 -11.86 18.68 20.30
N LEU A 378 -11.19 19.82 20.53
CA LEU A 378 -10.33 20.05 21.71
C LEU A 378 -10.99 21.01 22.71
N TYR A 379 -12.30 21.27 22.58
CA TYR A 379 -13.02 22.28 23.37
C TYR A 379 -12.80 22.15 24.89
N ASP A 380 -12.79 20.92 25.38
CA ASP A 380 -12.73 20.56 26.80
C ASP A 380 -11.35 20.78 27.45
N ILE A 381 -10.26 20.74 26.67
CA ILE A 381 -8.91 20.95 27.19
C ILE A 381 -8.48 22.42 27.16
N TRP A 382 -9.14 23.23 26.32
CA TRP A 382 -8.82 24.65 26.20
C TRP A 382 -9.17 25.43 27.47
N THR A 383 -8.30 26.36 27.83
CA THR A 383 -8.66 27.44 28.76
C THR A 383 -9.67 28.40 28.10
N ASN A 384 -10.33 29.23 28.92
CA ASN A 384 -11.22 30.28 28.38
C ASN A 384 -10.47 31.21 27.41
N ASP A 385 -9.23 31.58 27.73
CA ASP A 385 -8.43 32.47 26.89
C ASP A 385 -8.06 31.81 25.55
N GLN A 386 -7.70 30.53 25.58
CA GLN A 386 -7.43 29.76 24.35
C GLN A 386 -8.70 29.61 23.49
N ARG A 387 -9.86 29.31 24.09
CA ARG A 387 -11.14 29.28 23.36
C ARG A 387 -11.44 30.64 22.72
N ASN A 388 -11.32 31.72 23.49
CA ASN A 388 -11.56 33.07 22.99
C ASN A 388 -10.60 33.44 21.85
N ALA A 389 -9.33 33.05 21.92
CA ALA A 389 -8.35 33.31 20.87
C ALA A 389 -8.62 32.52 19.57
N ILE A 390 -9.01 31.25 19.67
CA ILE A 390 -9.37 30.43 18.50
C ILE A 390 -10.66 30.98 17.88
N MET A 391 -11.68 31.27 18.70
CA MET A 391 -12.94 31.87 18.23
C MET A 391 -12.71 33.24 17.59
N TRP A 392 -11.85 34.08 18.17
CA TRP A 392 -11.45 35.35 17.56
C TRP A 392 -10.85 35.16 16.17
N SER A 393 -10.03 34.12 15.97
CA SER A 393 -9.42 33.80 14.66
C SER A 393 -10.49 33.39 13.66
N ILE A 394 -11.41 32.49 14.05
CA ILE A 394 -12.55 32.05 13.21
C ILE A 394 -13.41 33.26 12.80
N ILE A 395 -13.75 34.14 13.74
CA ILE A 395 -14.58 35.32 13.48
C ILE A 395 -13.84 36.35 12.61
N SER A 396 -12.64 36.76 13.03
CA SER A 396 -11.98 37.95 12.49
C SER A 396 -11.25 37.68 11.19
N LEU A 397 -10.61 36.52 11.07
CA LEU A 397 -9.80 36.16 9.89
C LEU A 397 -10.61 35.39 8.85
N GLY A 398 -11.73 34.77 9.25
CA GLY A 398 -12.56 33.94 8.38
C GLY A 398 -13.97 34.49 8.18
N LEU A 399 -14.83 34.40 9.20
CA LEU A 399 -16.28 34.65 9.05
C LEU A 399 -16.61 36.09 8.67
N ASN A 400 -16.03 37.11 9.32
CA ASN A 400 -16.23 38.52 8.92
C ASN A 400 -15.83 38.75 7.46
N LYS A 401 -14.71 38.16 7.03
CA LYS A 401 -14.28 38.20 5.63
C LYS A 401 -15.25 37.49 4.70
N GLY A 402 -15.82 36.36 5.15
CA GLY A 402 -16.83 35.62 4.40
C GLY A 402 -18.07 36.48 4.18
N TYR A 403 -18.49 37.22 5.20
CA TYR A 403 -19.62 38.14 5.10
C TYR A 403 -19.33 39.29 4.12
N GLU A 404 -18.14 39.90 4.20
CA GLU A 404 -17.68 40.89 3.21
C GLU A 404 -17.73 40.33 1.77
N ALA A 405 -17.35 39.06 1.58
CA ALA A 405 -17.39 38.40 0.27
C ALA A 405 -18.83 38.18 -0.24
N TYR A 406 -19.78 37.86 0.64
CA TYR A 406 -21.20 37.81 0.30
C TYR A 406 -21.78 39.17 -0.03
N GLU A 407 -21.45 40.21 0.75
CA GLU A 407 -21.91 41.58 0.47
C GLU A 407 -21.37 42.13 -0.86
N SER A 408 -20.21 41.63 -1.29
CA SER A 408 -19.54 42.05 -2.53
C SER A 408 -19.85 41.16 -3.73
N ASP A 409 -20.75 40.18 -3.60
CA ASP A 409 -21.09 39.21 -4.65
C ASP A 409 -19.83 38.59 -5.31
N MET A 410 -18.89 38.11 -4.49
CA MET A 410 -17.64 37.53 -4.99
C MET A 410 -17.89 36.36 -5.96
N TRP A 411 -17.15 36.33 -7.07
CA TRP A 411 -17.40 35.41 -8.19
C TRP A 411 -17.44 33.92 -7.80
N PHE A 412 -16.62 33.48 -6.85
CA PHE A 412 -16.54 32.07 -6.43
C PHE A 412 -17.82 31.60 -5.71
N LEU A 413 -18.69 32.53 -5.29
CA LEU A 413 -20.00 32.22 -4.73
C LEU A 413 -21.00 31.74 -5.79
N PHE A 414 -20.70 31.90 -7.08
CA PHE A 414 -21.64 31.61 -8.18
C PHE A 414 -21.17 30.53 -9.16
N VAL A 415 -20.04 29.86 -8.87
CA VAL A 415 -19.50 28.80 -9.73
C VAL A 415 -19.91 27.41 -9.25
N GLU A 416 -20.17 26.50 -10.20
CA GLU A 416 -20.54 25.11 -9.92
C GLU A 416 -19.31 24.20 -9.91
N GLY A 417 -18.56 24.17 -8.79
CA GLY A 417 -17.39 23.30 -8.62
C GLY A 417 -16.58 23.61 -7.37
N ASN A 418 -15.27 23.31 -7.36
CA ASN A 418 -14.51 23.20 -6.11
C ASN A 418 -14.45 24.53 -5.35
N TRP A 419 -14.37 25.67 -6.04
CA TRP A 419 -14.28 26.98 -5.40
C TRP A 419 -15.46 27.29 -4.49
N ASN A 420 -16.68 27.07 -4.98
CA ASN A 420 -17.87 27.26 -4.15
C ASN A 420 -17.94 26.23 -3.02
N CYS A 421 -17.62 24.97 -3.31
CA CYS A 421 -17.69 23.90 -2.31
C CYS A 421 -16.73 24.12 -1.13
N VAL A 422 -15.47 24.47 -1.40
CA VAL A 422 -14.42 24.59 -0.37
C VAL A 422 -14.67 25.82 0.51
N THR A 423 -15.02 26.95 -0.11
CA THR A 423 -15.25 28.21 0.60
C THR A 423 -16.48 28.11 1.50
N ASN A 424 -17.60 27.63 0.97
CA ASN A 424 -18.82 27.41 1.77
C ASN A 424 -18.60 26.36 2.86
N ALA A 425 -17.85 25.29 2.60
CA ALA A 425 -17.57 24.29 3.62
C ALA A 425 -16.79 24.87 4.81
N GLY A 426 -15.79 25.70 4.55
CA GLY A 426 -15.06 26.42 5.60
C GLY A 426 -15.96 27.35 6.40
N ILE A 427 -16.76 28.18 5.73
CA ILE A 427 -17.69 29.13 6.37
C ILE A 427 -18.71 28.38 7.24
N ILE A 428 -19.38 27.37 6.68
CA ILE A 428 -20.40 26.58 7.39
C ILE A 428 -19.77 25.86 8.58
N THR A 429 -18.64 25.19 8.41
CA THR A 429 -17.99 24.42 9.48
C THR A 429 -17.49 25.35 10.60
N GLY A 430 -16.88 26.49 10.25
CA GLY A 430 -16.45 27.52 11.19
C GLY A 430 -17.62 28.12 11.99
N ALA A 431 -18.69 28.50 11.30
CA ALA A 431 -19.89 29.04 11.94
C ALA A 431 -20.56 28.02 12.86
N LEU A 432 -20.70 26.77 12.44
CA LEU A 432 -21.26 25.70 13.27
C LEU A 432 -20.43 25.46 14.54
N ALA A 433 -19.10 25.49 14.45
CA ALA A 433 -18.23 25.23 15.59
C ALA A 433 -18.46 26.22 16.73
N ILE A 434 -18.63 27.52 16.43
CA ILE A 434 -18.72 28.58 17.44
C ILE A 434 -20.16 29.10 17.67
N TYR A 435 -21.17 28.54 16.99
CA TYR A 435 -22.51 29.13 16.90
C TYR A 435 -23.12 29.54 18.25
N ASN A 436 -22.98 28.71 19.28
CA ASN A 436 -23.59 28.97 20.60
C ASN A 436 -22.76 29.94 21.45
N GLU A 437 -21.50 30.17 21.10
CA GLU A 437 -20.51 30.96 21.83
C GLU A 437 -20.17 32.28 21.14
N ASP A 438 -20.57 32.46 19.87
CA ASP A 438 -20.30 33.65 19.07
C ASP A 438 -21.01 34.90 19.64
N PRO A 439 -20.26 35.89 20.18
CA PRO A 439 -20.86 37.08 20.76
C PRO A 439 -21.32 38.11 19.71
N THR A 440 -20.95 37.93 18.44
CA THR A 440 -21.19 38.91 17.36
C THR A 440 -22.44 38.60 16.54
N GLY A 441 -22.89 37.35 16.56
CA GLY A 441 -23.99 36.84 15.72
C GLY A 441 -23.61 36.67 14.25
N ILE A 442 -22.33 36.74 13.88
CA ILE A 442 -21.87 36.55 12.50
C ILE A 442 -22.06 35.10 12.04
N ALA A 443 -21.89 34.13 12.94
CA ALA A 443 -22.07 32.72 12.64
C ALA A 443 -23.50 32.44 12.15
N ALA A 444 -24.51 32.97 12.84
CA ALA A 444 -25.91 32.81 12.45
C ALA A 444 -26.21 33.43 11.08
N LYS A 445 -25.76 34.69 10.86
CA LYS A 445 -25.95 35.38 9.58
C LYS A 445 -25.32 34.62 8.41
N LEU A 446 -24.12 34.08 8.58
CA LEU A 446 -23.44 33.35 7.50
C LEU A 446 -24.08 32.00 7.22
N LEU A 447 -24.61 31.29 8.22
CA LEU A 447 -25.34 30.04 7.94
C LEU A 447 -26.59 30.29 7.08
N GLU A 448 -27.28 31.42 7.28
CA GLU A 448 -28.44 31.83 6.46
C GLU A 448 -28.07 32.13 5.00
N LEU A 449 -26.81 32.55 4.73
CA LEU A 449 -26.32 32.86 3.39
C LEU A 449 -25.64 31.66 2.71
N ALA A 450 -24.75 30.98 3.44
CA ALA A 450 -23.87 29.95 2.91
C ALA A 450 -24.59 28.64 2.60
N ILE A 451 -25.56 28.23 3.42
CA ILE A 451 -26.30 26.99 3.17
C ILE A 451 -27.12 27.08 1.86
N PRO A 452 -27.95 28.12 1.62
CA PRO A 452 -28.64 28.26 0.34
C PRO A 452 -27.69 28.42 -0.85
N ASN A 453 -26.58 29.15 -0.69
CA ASN A 453 -25.59 29.31 -1.75
C ASN A 453 -24.95 27.97 -2.14
N ALA A 454 -24.55 27.16 -1.16
CA ALA A 454 -23.99 25.83 -1.40
C ALA A 454 -25.00 24.88 -2.07
N GLN A 455 -26.30 25.00 -1.76
CA GLN A 455 -27.36 24.25 -2.44
C GLN A 455 -27.52 24.64 -3.92
N GLN A 456 -27.39 25.94 -4.22
CA GLN A 456 -27.57 26.50 -5.56
C GLN A 456 -26.36 26.29 -6.48
N HIS A 457 -25.16 26.13 -5.92
CA HIS A 457 -23.92 26.07 -6.69
C HIS A 457 -23.11 24.80 -6.44
N CYS A 458 -22.53 24.62 -5.25
CA CYS A 458 -21.72 23.43 -4.94
C CYS A 458 -22.48 22.11 -5.19
N ALA A 459 -23.73 22.00 -4.72
CA ALA A 459 -24.54 20.79 -4.95
C ALA A 459 -24.92 20.60 -6.44
N GLN A 460 -24.84 21.64 -7.27
CA GLN A 460 -25.12 21.57 -8.71
C GLN A 460 -23.89 21.23 -9.56
N ALA A 461 -22.69 21.16 -8.97
CA ALA A 461 -21.44 20.78 -9.63
C ALA A 461 -21.36 19.33 -10.14
N VAL A 462 -22.45 18.56 -10.01
CA VAL A 462 -22.55 17.18 -10.49
C VAL A 462 -23.60 17.11 -11.59
N HIS A 463 -23.17 16.70 -12.78
CA HIS A 463 -24.06 16.45 -13.91
C HIS A 463 -25.01 15.28 -13.67
N SER A 464 -26.07 15.21 -14.48
CA SER A 464 -27.17 14.24 -14.34
C SER A 464 -26.76 12.75 -14.35
N ASP A 465 -25.60 12.41 -14.91
CA ASP A 465 -25.02 11.07 -14.96
C ASP A 465 -24.01 10.79 -13.83
N GLY A 466 -23.73 11.78 -12.97
CA GLY A 466 -22.77 11.70 -11.86
C GLY A 466 -21.41 12.33 -12.16
N THR A 467 -21.15 12.75 -13.40
CA THR A 467 -19.89 13.37 -13.79
C THR A 467 -19.67 14.68 -13.05
N TRP A 468 -18.46 14.90 -12.55
CA TRP A 468 -18.04 16.17 -11.96
C TRP A 468 -17.84 17.22 -13.05
N THR A 469 -18.26 18.47 -12.79
CA THR A 469 -18.15 19.56 -13.77
C THR A 469 -16.72 19.90 -14.17
N GLU A 470 -15.72 19.72 -13.29
CA GLU A 470 -14.32 20.06 -13.59
C GLU A 470 -13.59 18.87 -14.23
N THR A 471 -12.72 18.18 -13.48
CA THR A 471 -11.97 17.00 -13.92
C THR A 471 -12.07 15.86 -12.89
N PRO A 472 -11.69 14.62 -13.26
CA PRO A 472 -11.68 13.49 -12.33
C PRO A 472 -10.80 13.73 -11.10
N ASP A 473 -9.73 14.51 -11.25
CA ASP A 473 -8.85 14.85 -10.14
C ASP A 473 -9.42 16.01 -9.29
N TYR A 474 -10.13 16.96 -9.89
CA TYR A 474 -10.78 18.05 -9.14
C TYR A 474 -12.05 17.63 -8.39
N TRP A 475 -12.65 16.50 -8.79
CA TRP A 475 -13.73 15.85 -8.04
C TRP A 475 -13.37 15.64 -6.57
N TYR A 476 -12.14 15.23 -6.28
CA TYR A 476 -11.69 15.01 -4.90
C TYR A 476 -11.83 16.25 -4.04
N PHE A 477 -11.49 17.42 -4.59
CA PHE A 477 -11.46 18.65 -3.83
C PHE A 477 -12.88 19.11 -3.50
N GLY A 478 -13.74 19.22 -4.51
CA GLY A 478 -15.13 19.66 -4.31
C GLY A 478 -15.99 18.65 -3.54
N VAL A 479 -15.85 17.36 -3.81
CA VAL A 479 -16.69 16.32 -3.18
C VAL A 479 -16.25 16.04 -1.74
N GLN A 480 -14.96 16.13 -1.41
CA GLN A 480 -14.50 16.05 -0.02
C GLN A 480 -15.11 17.18 0.82
N THR A 481 -15.05 18.43 0.35
CA THR A 481 -15.58 19.56 1.11
C THR A 481 -17.11 19.57 1.15
N HIS A 482 -17.78 19.07 0.10
CA HIS A 482 -19.22 18.81 0.16
C HIS A 482 -19.57 17.79 1.25
N ALA A 483 -18.84 16.68 1.35
CA ALA A 483 -19.04 15.68 2.39
C ALA A 483 -18.77 16.25 3.78
N GLN A 484 -17.72 17.08 3.94
CA GLN A 484 -17.43 17.79 5.18
C GLN A 484 -18.61 18.67 5.62
N MET A 485 -19.04 19.63 4.79
CA MET A 485 -20.12 20.54 5.18
C MET A 485 -21.43 19.80 5.46
N SER A 486 -21.75 18.78 4.65
CA SER A 486 -22.95 17.96 4.82
C SER A 486 -22.90 17.15 6.12
N SER A 487 -21.74 16.57 6.43
CA SER A 487 -21.53 15.82 7.67
C SER A 487 -21.55 16.72 8.89
N ALA A 488 -20.95 17.91 8.83
CA ALA A 488 -20.95 18.87 9.92
C ALA A 488 -22.36 19.37 10.24
N LEU A 489 -23.14 19.71 9.20
CA LEU A 489 -24.56 20.06 9.35
C LEU A 489 -25.36 18.91 9.95
N LEU A 490 -25.22 17.70 9.40
CA LEU A 490 -25.93 16.52 9.90
C LEU A 490 -25.70 16.31 11.40
N THR A 491 -24.45 16.35 11.85
CA THR A 491 -24.13 16.07 13.25
C THR A 491 -24.49 17.21 14.18
N ALA A 492 -24.33 18.45 13.73
CA ALA A 492 -24.61 19.65 14.52
C ALA A 492 -26.12 19.96 14.61
N THR A 493 -26.89 19.76 13.53
CA THR A 493 -28.31 20.17 13.44
C THR A 493 -29.29 19.01 13.32
N GLY A 494 -28.81 17.79 13.02
CA GLY A 494 -29.67 16.64 12.73
C GLY A 494 -30.15 16.59 11.27
N SER A 495 -29.72 17.50 10.40
CA SER A 495 -30.12 17.57 8.99
C SER A 495 -28.95 18.01 8.11
N THR A 496 -28.88 17.51 6.88
CA THR A 496 -27.95 18.01 5.86
C THR A 496 -28.46 19.27 5.16
N HIS A 497 -29.64 19.76 5.56
CA HIS A 497 -30.33 20.88 4.92
C HIS A 497 -30.41 20.67 3.40
N SER A 498 -30.89 19.51 2.98
CA SER A 498 -31.07 19.13 1.56
C SER A 498 -29.80 19.10 0.69
N LEU A 499 -28.60 19.35 1.21
CA LEU A 499 -27.37 19.29 0.39
C LEU A 499 -27.18 17.93 -0.29
N LEU A 500 -27.62 16.84 0.34
CA LEU A 500 -27.55 15.49 -0.25
C LEU A 500 -28.68 15.16 -1.23
N THR A 501 -29.76 15.94 -1.26
CA THR A 501 -30.99 15.58 -1.98
C THR A 501 -31.42 16.62 -3.02
N ILE A 502 -30.93 17.86 -2.94
CA ILE A 502 -31.30 18.96 -3.83
C ILE A 502 -30.88 18.69 -5.28
N ASN A 503 -29.71 18.06 -5.47
CA ASN A 503 -29.30 17.49 -6.73
C ASN A 503 -29.31 15.95 -6.62
N PRO A 504 -30.30 15.25 -7.20
CA PRO A 504 -30.39 13.80 -7.11
C PRO A 504 -29.26 13.08 -7.86
N ALA A 505 -28.46 13.78 -8.67
CA ALA A 505 -27.30 13.22 -9.35
C ALA A 505 -26.06 13.09 -8.45
N PHE A 506 -26.01 13.82 -7.32
CA PHE A 506 -24.88 13.76 -6.40
C PHE A 506 -24.62 12.33 -5.88
N LYS A 507 -25.67 11.53 -5.67
CA LYS A 507 -25.55 10.12 -5.29
C LYS A 507 -24.87 9.22 -6.35
N LYS A 508 -24.77 9.69 -7.60
CA LYS A 508 -24.10 8.97 -8.70
C LYS A 508 -22.63 9.35 -8.83
N THR A 509 -22.19 10.46 -8.23
CA THR A 509 -20.81 10.93 -8.38
C THR A 509 -19.74 9.99 -7.82
N PRO A 510 -19.99 9.14 -6.80
CA PRO A 510 -19.03 8.10 -6.44
C PRO A 510 -18.77 7.09 -7.58
N LEU A 511 -19.77 6.81 -8.43
CA LEU A 511 -19.59 5.95 -9.59
C LEU A 511 -18.68 6.60 -10.64
N PHE A 512 -18.77 7.92 -10.82
CA PHE A 512 -17.86 8.66 -11.69
C PHE A 512 -16.39 8.40 -11.30
N HIS A 513 -16.04 8.59 -10.02
CA HIS A 513 -14.69 8.28 -9.51
C HIS A 513 -14.31 6.80 -9.72
N ILE A 514 -15.21 5.88 -9.36
CA ILE A 514 -14.97 4.43 -9.49
C ILE A 514 -14.66 4.04 -10.94
N TYR A 515 -15.42 4.55 -11.91
CA TYR A 515 -15.22 4.25 -13.33
C TYR A 515 -14.04 5.01 -13.95
N ALA A 516 -13.67 6.17 -13.43
CA ALA A 516 -12.50 6.90 -13.89
C ALA A 516 -11.19 6.21 -13.47
N LEU A 517 -11.20 5.46 -12.36
CA LEU A 517 -10.03 4.72 -11.88
C LEU A 517 -9.74 3.48 -12.75
N GLY A 518 -8.61 3.50 -13.45
CA GLY A 518 -8.14 2.42 -14.31
C GLY A 518 -7.46 1.27 -13.57
N MET A 519 -6.63 0.50 -14.29
CA MET A 519 -5.82 -0.59 -13.73
C MET A 519 -4.48 -0.12 -13.16
N THR A 520 -4.12 1.12 -13.47
CA THR A 520 -2.92 1.79 -12.95
C THR A 520 -3.31 3.07 -12.22
N ASP A 521 -3.92 4.01 -12.93
CA ASP A 521 -4.28 5.34 -12.41
C ASP A 521 -5.60 5.84 -13.02
N LEU A 522 -6.08 7.00 -12.58
CA LEU A 522 -7.26 7.67 -13.13
C LEU A 522 -7.11 7.97 -14.64
N PHE A 523 -8.22 7.98 -15.36
CA PHE A 523 -8.32 8.72 -16.63
C PHE A 523 -8.36 10.20 -16.28
N ASN A 524 -7.21 10.87 -16.34
CA ASN A 524 -6.95 12.15 -15.71
C ASN A 524 -6.97 13.28 -16.75
N TYR A 525 -8.11 13.38 -17.45
CA TYR A 525 -8.29 14.38 -18.50
C TYR A 525 -8.35 15.79 -17.89
N GLY A 526 -7.85 16.78 -18.63
CA GLY A 526 -7.71 18.13 -18.12
C GLY A 526 -6.55 18.28 -17.11
N ASP A 527 -6.78 19.11 -16.10
CA ASP A 527 -5.88 19.38 -14.99
C ASP A 527 -5.99 18.29 -13.92
N CYS A 528 -4.83 17.82 -13.44
CA CYS A 528 -4.72 16.90 -12.32
C CYS A 528 -4.57 17.64 -10.97
N GLY A 529 -4.16 18.91 -10.98
CA GLY A 529 -4.01 19.74 -9.78
C GLY A 529 -2.86 19.32 -8.84
N PRO A 530 -2.24 20.26 -8.10
CA PRO A 530 -1.16 19.95 -7.16
C PRO A 530 -1.66 19.58 -5.75
N GLU A 531 -0.87 18.76 -5.06
CA GLU A 531 -0.84 18.59 -3.58
C GLU A 531 -2.19 18.61 -2.83
N LYS A 532 -3.02 17.58 -3.06
CA LYS A 532 -4.39 17.46 -2.51
C LYS A 532 -4.49 16.60 -1.25
N PHE A 533 -3.52 16.65 -0.34
CA PHE A 533 -3.45 15.71 0.80
C PHE A 533 -4.57 15.85 1.85
N THR A 534 -5.40 16.90 1.79
CA THR A 534 -6.66 17.02 2.56
C THR A 534 -7.89 16.47 1.82
N ALA A 535 -7.81 16.31 0.50
CA ALA A 535 -8.88 15.87 -0.39
C ALA A 535 -8.64 14.42 -0.86
N THR A 536 -9.45 13.51 -0.34
CA THR A 536 -9.29 12.07 -0.57
C THR A 536 -10.59 11.48 -1.13
N ALA A 537 -10.53 10.25 -1.65
CA ALA A 537 -11.74 9.54 -2.02
C ALA A 537 -12.59 9.09 -0.80
N ASN A 538 -12.18 9.44 0.42
CA ASN A 538 -12.87 9.02 1.66
C ASN A 538 -14.23 9.66 1.81
N ALA A 539 -14.51 10.77 1.11
CA ALA A 539 -15.85 11.31 0.97
C ALA A 539 -16.86 10.24 0.52
N MET A 540 -16.42 9.25 -0.29
CA MET A 540 -17.25 8.12 -0.67
C MET A 540 -17.76 7.31 0.53
N LEU A 541 -17.02 7.24 1.65
CA LEU A 541 -17.49 6.56 2.86
C LEU A 541 -18.73 7.26 3.43
N PHE A 542 -18.77 8.58 3.38
CA PHE A 542 -19.93 9.36 3.85
C PHE A 542 -21.14 9.15 2.97
N TYR A 543 -20.94 9.10 1.65
CA TYR A 543 -21.96 8.66 0.69
C TYR A 543 -22.15 7.11 0.71
N GLY A 544 -21.36 6.42 1.53
CA GLY A 544 -20.89 5.03 1.43
C GLY A 544 -21.66 3.99 2.24
N ASP A 545 -22.81 4.36 2.80
CA ASP A 545 -23.98 3.46 2.75
C ASP A 545 -24.24 2.94 1.29
N GLN A 546 -23.48 3.45 0.31
CA GLN A 546 -23.22 2.96 -1.04
C GLN A 546 -21.70 2.93 -1.46
N LEU A 547 -20.77 2.31 -0.68
CA LEU A 547 -19.39 1.82 -1.05
C LEU A 547 -18.14 2.46 -0.34
N ASN A 548 -17.12 1.62 -0.07
CA ASN A 548 -16.00 1.81 0.89
C ASN A 548 -14.62 2.21 0.29
N LYS A 549 -13.89 3.25 0.79
CA LYS A 549 -12.39 3.33 0.85
C LYS A 549 -11.78 4.37 1.83
N ALA A 550 -10.55 4.03 2.28
CA ALA A 550 -9.40 4.79 2.82
C ALA A 550 -9.44 5.56 4.17
N ALA A 551 -8.25 5.75 4.77
CA ALA A 551 -8.02 6.21 6.15
C ALA A 551 -7.86 7.74 6.24
N ASP A 552 -8.66 8.38 7.07
CA ASP A 552 -8.60 9.78 7.49
C ASP A 552 -9.36 9.87 8.83
N PRO A 553 -9.07 10.84 9.73
CA PRO A 553 -9.87 10.97 10.94
C PRO A 553 -11.38 11.10 10.69
N LEU A 554 -11.81 11.67 9.56
CA LEU A 554 -13.23 11.68 9.18
C LEU A 554 -13.73 10.30 8.72
N SER A 555 -12.89 9.50 8.06
CA SER A 555 -13.22 8.11 7.69
C SER A 555 -13.59 7.25 8.88
N MET A 556 -12.99 7.53 10.05
CA MET A 556 -13.32 6.83 11.30
C MET A 556 -14.79 6.99 11.70
N PHE A 557 -15.47 8.05 11.22
CA PHE A 557 -16.87 8.36 11.50
C PHE A 557 -17.80 8.21 10.29
N TRP A 558 -17.25 8.29 9.08
CA TRP A 558 -18.00 8.12 7.83
C TRP A 558 -18.14 6.66 7.41
N TYR A 559 -17.23 5.78 7.84
CA TYR A 559 -17.31 4.34 7.55
C TYR A 559 -18.48 3.67 8.27
N ASP A 560 -19.29 2.87 7.57
CA ASP A 560 -20.27 1.95 8.18
C ASP A 560 -19.62 0.58 8.44
N PRO A 561 -19.15 0.29 9.66
CA PRO A 561 -18.54 -1.00 9.99
C PRO A 561 -19.52 -2.17 9.93
N GLN A 562 -20.84 -1.92 9.79
CA GLN A 562 -21.82 -2.99 9.64
C GLN A 562 -21.69 -3.68 8.28
N VAL A 563 -21.27 -2.96 7.23
CA VAL A 563 -21.22 -3.46 5.85
C VAL A 563 -19.97 -4.30 5.61
N THR A 564 -20.16 -5.48 5.01
CA THR A 564 -19.10 -6.39 4.54
C THR A 564 -19.41 -6.83 3.12
N GLY A 565 -18.41 -7.12 2.29
CA GLY A 565 -18.59 -7.53 0.89
C GLY A 565 -17.64 -6.85 -0.10
N GLY A 566 -17.58 -7.38 -1.33
CA GLY A 566 -16.80 -6.77 -2.42
C GLY A 566 -17.60 -5.68 -3.14
N TRP A 567 -17.11 -4.44 -3.14
CA TRP A 567 -17.77 -3.29 -3.79
C TRP A 567 -18.00 -3.46 -5.29
N TYR A 568 -17.17 -4.30 -5.94
CA TYR A 568 -17.20 -4.59 -7.36
C TYR A 568 -18.27 -5.61 -7.78
N MET A 569 -18.92 -6.28 -6.81
CA MET A 569 -19.86 -7.35 -7.10
C MET A 569 -21.11 -6.83 -7.83
N GLY A 570 -21.38 -7.39 -9.02
CA GLY A 570 -22.49 -6.97 -9.88
C GLY A 570 -22.27 -5.65 -10.61
N LEU A 571 -21.12 -5.00 -10.43
CA LEU A 571 -20.82 -3.74 -11.09
C LEU A 571 -20.48 -3.98 -12.57
N PRO A 572 -21.14 -3.30 -13.53
CA PRO A 572 -20.84 -3.43 -14.95
C PRO A 572 -19.37 -3.11 -15.24
N LEU A 573 -18.76 -3.83 -16.17
CA LEU A 573 -17.39 -3.54 -16.62
C LEU A 573 -17.32 -2.29 -17.50
N ASP A 574 -18.45 -1.85 -18.05
CA ASP A 574 -18.52 -0.69 -18.94
C ASP A 574 -19.53 0.32 -18.42
N SER A 575 -19.19 1.60 -18.54
CA SER A 575 -20.13 2.68 -18.28
C SER A 575 -19.92 3.81 -19.29
N ASN A 576 -21.05 4.32 -19.79
CA ASN A 576 -21.13 5.48 -20.65
C ASN A 576 -21.74 6.64 -19.85
N PHE A 577 -20.96 7.70 -19.70
CA PHE A 577 -21.37 8.95 -19.08
C PHE A 577 -21.78 9.89 -20.21
N SER A 578 -23.08 9.98 -20.43
CA SER A 578 -23.67 10.55 -21.66
C SER A 578 -24.05 12.03 -21.55
N ASN A 579 -23.73 12.71 -20.45
CA ASN A 579 -23.97 14.13 -20.34
C ASN A 579 -23.23 14.88 -21.47
N THR A 580 -23.89 15.82 -22.13
CA THR A 580 -23.34 16.51 -23.31
C THR A 580 -22.26 17.54 -22.99
N GLU A 581 -22.16 17.99 -21.74
CA GLU A 581 -21.09 18.89 -21.28
C GLU A 581 -19.80 18.13 -20.99
N SER A 582 -19.90 16.85 -20.62
CA SER A 582 -18.74 16.00 -20.29
C SER A 582 -18.95 14.55 -20.71
N PRO A 583 -19.15 14.23 -22.01
CA PRO A 583 -19.34 12.86 -22.44
C PRO A 583 -18.05 12.07 -22.42
N TRP A 584 -18.07 10.91 -21.77
CA TRP A 584 -16.94 9.98 -21.73
C TRP A 584 -17.39 8.53 -21.49
N VAL A 585 -16.48 7.59 -21.72
CA VAL A 585 -16.71 6.16 -21.49
C VAL A 585 -15.56 5.55 -20.70
N SER A 586 -15.88 4.56 -19.85
CA SER A 586 -14.91 3.63 -19.26
C SER A 586 -15.28 2.21 -19.67
N MET A 587 -14.31 1.43 -20.14
CA MET A 587 -14.47 0.02 -20.48
C MET A 587 -13.28 -0.78 -19.92
N ARG A 588 -13.55 -1.95 -19.32
CA ARG A 588 -12.48 -2.75 -18.70
C ARG A 588 -12.70 -4.25 -18.79
N SER A 589 -11.66 -5.04 -18.51
CA SER A 589 -11.77 -6.50 -18.41
C SER A 589 -12.06 -6.99 -16.99
N SER A 590 -11.76 -6.20 -15.95
CA SER A 590 -11.95 -6.59 -14.55
C SER A 590 -12.01 -5.37 -13.63
N TRP A 591 -12.64 -5.53 -12.46
CA TRP A 591 -12.53 -4.58 -11.35
C TRP A 591 -11.43 -4.93 -10.34
N THR A 592 -10.93 -6.16 -10.37
CA THR A 592 -10.06 -6.73 -9.33
C THR A 592 -8.70 -7.18 -9.84
N ASP A 593 -8.58 -7.49 -11.14
CA ASP A 593 -7.31 -7.80 -11.79
C ASP A 593 -6.64 -6.53 -12.31
N THR A 594 -5.67 -6.02 -11.54
CA THR A 594 -4.88 -4.84 -11.89
C THR A 594 -3.93 -5.05 -13.07
N THR A 595 -3.84 -6.27 -13.61
CA THR A 595 -3.10 -6.54 -14.85
C THR A 595 -4.00 -6.54 -16.09
N GLY A 596 -5.31 -6.44 -15.90
CA GLY A 596 -6.32 -6.46 -16.94
C GLY A 596 -6.25 -5.28 -17.92
N LEU A 597 -7.17 -5.26 -18.87
CA LEU A 597 -7.33 -4.21 -19.86
C LEU A 597 -8.28 -3.12 -19.32
N PHE A 598 -7.89 -1.85 -19.44
CA PHE A 598 -8.78 -0.71 -19.22
C PHE A 598 -8.56 0.33 -20.31
N VAL A 599 -9.67 0.89 -20.81
CA VAL A 599 -9.66 2.05 -21.71
C VAL A 599 -10.73 3.03 -21.26
N ALA A 600 -10.42 4.31 -21.40
CA ALA A 600 -11.39 5.38 -21.28
C ALA A 600 -11.16 6.40 -22.40
N MET A 601 -12.23 7.07 -22.82
CA MET A 601 -12.19 8.07 -23.89
C MET A 601 -13.24 9.17 -23.67
N LYS A 602 -12.87 10.43 -23.88
CA LYS A 602 -13.73 11.63 -23.75
C LYS A 602 -14.05 12.21 -25.13
N ALA A 603 -15.20 12.88 -25.28
CA ALA A 603 -15.55 13.64 -26.49
C ALA A 603 -16.22 14.99 -26.22
N GLY A 604 -16.11 15.51 -25.00
CA GLY A 604 -16.80 16.73 -24.57
C GLY A 604 -16.11 18.04 -24.95
N PRO A 605 -16.81 19.17 -24.76
CA PRO A 605 -16.22 20.49 -24.82
C PRO A 605 -15.07 20.67 -23.82
N ALA A 606 -14.32 21.76 -23.99
CA ALA A 606 -13.24 22.24 -23.14
C ALA A 606 -13.64 23.44 -22.26
N VAL A 607 -14.92 23.84 -22.31
CA VAL A 607 -15.50 24.98 -21.56
C VAL A 607 -16.51 24.50 -20.51
N GLY A 608 -16.74 25.30 -19.48
CA GLY A 608 -17.65 24.97 -18.37
C GLY A 608 -16.98 24.18 -17.25
N HIS A 609 -15.65 24.16 -17.22
CA HIS A 609 -14.86 23.33 -16.30
C HIS A 609 -13.97 24.16 -15.37
N GLN A 610 -14.35 25.42 -15.11
CA GLN A 610 -13.60 26.37 -14.28
C GLN A 610 -12.11 26.45 -14.64
N THR A 611 -11.81 26.50 -15.94
CA THR A 611 -10.44 26.54 -16.47
C THR A 611 -9.58 25.33 -16.05
N HIS A 612 -10.19 24.18 -15.81
CA HIS A 612 -9.48 22.92 -15.53
C HIS A 612 -9.50 21.91 -16.68
N SER A 613 -10.21 22.18 -17.76
CA SER A 613 -10.24 21.28 -18.93
C SER A 613 -9.15 21.62 -19.95
N ASN A 614 -8.97 20.70 -20.91
CA ASN A 614 -8.06 20.80 -22.05
C ASN A 614 -8.83 20.67 -23.36
N ILE A 615 -8.20 21.04 -24.48
CA ILE A 615 -8.79 20.86 -25.82
C ILE A 615 -8.57 19.41 -26.29
N ASP A 616 -9.34 18.49 -25.70
CA ASP A 616 -9.09 17.05 -25.62
C ASP A 616 -10.24 16.16 -26.14
N ALA A 617 -11.10 16.67 -27.02
CA ALA A 617 -12.16 15.84 -27.60
C ALA A 617 -11.54 14.67 -28.39
N GLY A 618 -11.88 13.43 -28.02
CA GLY A 618 -11.31 12.20 -28.56
C GLY A 618 -10.07 11.68 -27.84
N ASP A 619 -9.64 12.31 -26.74
CA ASP A 619 -8.53 11.86 -25.90
C ASP A 619 -8.85 10.54 -25.18
N PHE A 620 -7.83 9.68 -25.01
CA PHE A 620 -8.00 8.34 -24.46
C PHE A 620 -6.79 7.86 -23.66
N VAL A 621 -7.04 6.89 -22.77
CA VAL A 621 -6.02 6.12 -22.04
C VAL A 621 -6.14 4.63 -22.32
N LEU A 622 -5.03 3.92 -22.12
CA LEU A 622 -4.93 2.47 -22.31
C LEU A 622 -4.04 1.85 -21.23
N ASP A 623 -4.63 1.02 -20.38
CA ASP A 623 -3.91 0.15 -19.44
C ASP A 623 -3.96 -1.29 -19.88
N ALA A 624 -2.82 -1.98 -19.74
CA ALA A 624 -2.75 -3.42 -19.85
C ALA A 624 -1.48 -3.93 -19.16
N LEU A 625 -1.48 -5.18 -18.69
CA LEU A 625 -0.31 -5.82 -18.09
C LEU A 625 0.23 -5.10 -16.84
N GLY A 626 -0.63 -4.32 -16.16
CA GLY A 626 -0.26 -3.51 -15.00
C GLY A 626 0.45 -2.20 -15.35
N GLU A 627 0.40 -1.78 -16.61
CA GLU A 627 1.11 -0.60 -17.13
C GLU A 627 0.19 0.33 -17.92
N ARG A 628 0.44 1.63 -17.87
CA ARG A 628 -0.21 2.64 -18.72
C ARG A 628 0.55 2.83 -20.02
N TRP A 629 -0.05 2.39 -21.13
CA TRP A 629 0.54 2.45 -22.47
C TRP A 629 0.24 3.75 -23.21
N ALA A 630 -1.00 4.24 -23.09
CA ALA A 630 -1.40 5.58 -23.53
C ALA A 630 -1.83 6.38 -22.29
N GLY A 631 -1.20 7.53 -22.07
CA GLY A 631 -1.43 8.36 -20.88
C GLY A 631 -1.56 9.84 -21.20
N GLU A 632 -2.10 10.58 -20.25
CA GLU A 632 -2.25 12.03 -20.29
C GLU A 632 -1.05 12.74 -19.66
N LEU A 633 -0.93 14.05 -19.92
CA LEU A 633 0.18 14.87 -19.42
C LEU A 633 -0.19 15.77 -18.23
N CYS A 634 -1.45 15.77 -17.81
CA CYS A 634 -1.99 16.67 -16.78
C CYS A 634 -1.83 18.17 -17.13
N GLN A 635 -1.91 19.04 -16.13
CA GLN A 635 -1.80 20.49 -16.27
C GLN A 635 -0.44 20.97 -16.81
N SER A 636 -0.44 22.18 -17.39
CA SER A 636 0.79 23.00 -17.48
C SER A 636 1.10 23.65 -16.13
N SER A 637 2.11 24.53 -16.07
CA SER A 637 2.32 25.35 -14.87
C SER A 637 1.12 26.29 -14.66
N TYR A 638 0.53 26.24 -13.47
CA TYR A 638 -0.56 27.14 -13.05
C TYR A 638 -0.12 28.61 -12.97
N LEU A 639 1.19 28.84 -12.88
CA LEU A 639 1.79 30.17 -12.87
C LEU A 639 2.02 30.74 -14.26
N SER A 640 1.74 29.96 -15.31
CA SER A 640 1.95 30.44 -16.67
C SER A 640 1.00 31.59 -16.98
N THR A 641 1.50 32.61 -17.68
CA THR A 641 0.72 33.79 -18.06
C THR A 641 -0.59 33.39 -18.75
N GLY A 642 -1.71 33.85 -18.17
CA GLY A 642 -3.05 33.66 -18.73
C GLY A 642 -3.65 32.26 -18.54
N TYR A 643 -3.06 31.39 -17.71
CA TYR A 643 -3.53 30.01 -17.51
C TYR A 643 -5.00 29.89 -17.07
N PHE A 644 -5.42 30.72 -16.10
CA PHE A 644 -6.79 30.78 -15.57
C PHE A 644 -7.61 31.96 -16.12
N SER A 645 -7.15 32.59 -17.20
CA SER A 645 -7.74 33.86 -17.66
C SER A 645 -9.12 33.71 -18.32
N SER A 646 -9.33 32.64 -19.08
CA SER A 646 -10.55 32.40 -19.86
C SER A 646 -10.54 30.99 -20.46
N GLU A 647 -11.71 30.44 -20.76
CA GLU A 647 -11.88 29.23 -21.58
C GLU A 647 -12.27 29.55 -23.04
N SER A 648 -12.36 30.83 -23.41
CA SER A 648 -12.71 31.27 -24.77
C SER A 648 -11.76 30.71 -25.83
N GLN A 649 -12.23 30.57 -27.08
CA GLN A 649 -11.46 29.97 -28.18
C GLN A 649 -10.06 30.58 -28.40
N ASN A 650 -9.90 31.86 -28.09
CA ASN A 650 -8.66 32.63 -28.23
C ASN A 650 -7.87 32.79 -26.92
N SER A 651 -8.20 32.02 -25.87
CA SER A 651 -7.52 32.11 -24.58
C SER A 651 -6.03 31.81 -24.68
N THR A 652 -5.23 32.55 -23.91
CA THR A 652 -3.79 32.33 -23.76
C THR A 652 -3.50 30.93 -23.22
N ARG A 653 -4.40 30.36 -22.42
CA ARG A 653 -4.30 28.99 -21.90
C ARG A 653 -4.07 27.97 -23.02
N TRP A 654 -4.69 28.16 -24.18
CA TRP A 654 -4.62 27.21 -25.30
C TRP A 654 -3.34 27.31 -26.12
N LEU A 655 -2.44 28.23 -25.74
CA LEU A 655 -1.11 28.29 -26.29
C LEU A 655 -0.27 27.14 -25.75
N TYR A 656 -0.33 26.77 -24.47
CA TYR A 656 0.54 25.77 -23.85
C TYR A 656 0.33 24.36 -24.40
N TYR A 657 1.41 23.57 -24.49
CA TYR A 657 1.41 22.25 -25.13
C TYR A 657 0.41 21.29 -24.46
N ARG A 658 0.40 21.23 -23.13
CA ARG A 658 -0.42 20.28 -22.36
C ARG A 658 -1.92 20.58 -22.37
N THR A 659 -2.32 21.81 -22.65
CA THR A 659 -3.74 22.25 -22.61
C THR A 659 -4.38 22.31 -23.99
N ARG A 660 -3.59 22.18 -25.06
CA ARG A 660 -4.04 22.27 -26.45
C ARG A 660 -4.14 20.90 -27.11
N THR A 661 -4.82 20.84 -28.27
CA THR A 661 -5.06 19.60 -29.02
C THR A 661 -3.78 18.83 -29.37
N GLU A 662 -2.69 19.54 -29.68
CA GLU A 662 -1.39 18.92 -29.97
C GLU A 662 -0.84 18.06 -28.82
N GLY A 663 -1.18 18.40 -27.57
CA GLY A 663 -0.74 17.68 -26.37
C GLY A 663 -1.63 16.54 -25.92
N GLN A 664 -2.70 16.21 -26.66
CA GLN A 664 -3.66 15.16 -26.29
C GLN A 664 -3.50 13.92 -27.17
N ASN A 665 -4.07 12.78 -26.77
CA ASN A 665 -4.12 11.53 -27.55
C ASN A 665 -5.26 11.57 -28.57
N THR A 666 -5.31 12.63 -29.37
CA THR A 666 -6.39 12.90 -30.34
C THR A 666 -5.89 13.12 -31.77
N ILE A 667 -6.77 13.54 -32.67
CA ILE A 667 -6.42 13.97 -34.03
C ILE A 667 -6.07 15.46 -34.01
N VAL A 668 -4.99 15.83 -34.68
CA VAL A 668 -4.70 17.23 -35.00
C VAL A 668 -5.03 17.46 -36.47
N TYR A 669 -6.08 18.23 -36.74
CA TYR A 669 -6.47 18.61 -38.11
C TYR A 669 -5.90 19.98 -38.47
N ASN A 670 -5.23 20.07 -39.62
CA ASN A 670 -4.68 21.32 -40.15
C ASN A 670 -3.78 22.08 -39.14
N ARG A 671 -3.14 21.37 -38.22
CA ARG A 671 -2.26 21.94 -37.16
C ARG A 671 -2.97 22.93 -36.23
N SER A 672 -4.30 22.90 -36.19
CA SER A 672 -5.14 23.79 -35.39
C SER A 672 -5.62 23.12 -34.12
N ASN A 673 -6.00 23.93 -33.13
CA ASN A 673 -6.76 23.46 -31.98
C ASN A 673 -8.21 23.16 -32.40
N GLN A 674 -8.85 22.25 -31.69
CA GLN A 674 -10.29 22.02 -31.82
C GLN A 674 -11.09 23.25 -31.36
N ILE A 675 -12.37 23.26 -31.73
CA ILE A 675 -13.34 24.25 -31.27
C ILE A 675 -13.70 23.95 -29.81
N VAL A 676 -13.52 24.94 -28.92
CA VAL A 676 -13.52 24.72 -27.45
C VAL A 676 -14.89 24.40 -26.87
N ASP A 677 -15.98 24.94 -27.43
CA ASP A 677 -17.35 24.73 -26.96
C ASP A 677 -18.09 23.65 -27.75
N ALA A 678 -17.39 22.96 -28.65
CA ALA A 678 -17.98 21.95 -29.51
C ALA A 678 -18.42 20.72 -28.72
N LYS A 679 -19.66 20.30 -28.96
CA LYS A 679 -20.24 19.06 -28.45
C LYS A 679 -20.30 18.01 -29.56
N PRO A 680 -20.15 16.72 -29.23
CA PRO A 680 -20.26 15.67 -30.23
C PRO A 680 -21.70 15.65 -30.76
N SER A 681 -21.86 15.55 -32.08
CA SER A 681 -23.19 15.57 -32.71
C SER A 681 -24.05 14.37 -32.30
N TRP A 682 -23.39 13.24 -32.03
CA TRP A 682 -24.00 12.05 -31.47
C TRP A 682 -22.92 11.16 -30.86
N ILE A 683 -23.34 10.30 -29.93
CA ILE A 683 -22.53 9.25 -29.31
C ILE A 683 -23.28 7.93 -29.46
N ARG A 684 -22.56 6.86 -29.79
CA ARG A 684 -23.07 5.49 -29.79
C ARG A 684 -22.27 4.64 -28.82
N PHE A 685 -22.96 3.93 -27.95
CA PHE A 685 -22.37 2.99 -26.99
C PHE A 685 -23.12 1.66 -27.05
N GLU A 686 -22.39 0.58 -27.24
CA GLU A 686 -22.94 -0.78 -27.13
C GLU A 686 -22.00 -1.66 -26.29
N THR A 687 -22.59 -2.55 -25.50
CA THR A 687 -21.86 -3.51 -24.67
C THR A 687 -22.65 -4.81 -24.61
N THR A 688 -21.94 -5.93 -24.42
CA THR A 688 -22.56 -7.22 -24.06
C THR A 688 -23.13 -7.23 -22.64
N GLY A 689 -22.97 -6.15 -21.87
CA GLY A 689 -23.52 -6.02 -20.51
C GLY A 689 -22.79 -6.88 -19.47
N GLU A 690 -21.49 -7.11 -19.69
CA GLU A 690 -20.69 -7.93 -18.77
C GLU A 690 -20.48 -7.19 -17.45
N ALA A 691 -20.62 -7.90 -16.33
CA ALA A 691 -20.46 -7.37 -14.99
C ALA A 691 -19.57 -8.30 -14.16
N GLN A 692 -18.91 -7.77 -13.14
CA GLN A 692 -18.04 -8.57 -12.29
C GLN A 692 -18.86 -9.45 -11.35
N THR A 693 -18.60 -10.76 -11.38
CA THR A 693 -19.40 -11.77 -10.65
C THR A 693 -18.67 -12.41 -9.47
N GLY A 694 -17.39 -12.09 -9.26
CA GLY A 694 -16.58 -12.61 -8.16
C GLY A 694 -15.21 -11.90 -8.07
N PRO A 695 -14.34 -12.23 -7.11
CA PRO A 695 -12.98 -11.67 -7.01
C PRO A 695 -12.10 -12.01 -8.22
N ILE A 696 -12.34 -13.18 -8.83
CA ILE A 696 -11.82 -13.55 -10.14
C ILE A 696 -13.05 -13.76 -11.04
N SER A 697 -13.19 -12.96 -12.08
CA SER A 697 -14.23 -13.11 -13.10
C SER A 697 -13.55 -13.31 -14.44
N GLN A 698 -13.77 -14.47 -15.07
CA GLN A 698 -13.37 -14.64 -16.46
C GLN A 698 -14.40 -13.98 -17.35
N VAL A 699 -13.95 -13.02 -18.16
CA VAL A 699 -14.78 -12.39 -19.19
C VAL A 699 -15.16 -13.45 -20.22
N LYS A 700 -16.42 -13.49 -20.63
CA LYS A 700 -16.86 -14.39 -21.71
C LYS A 700 -16.09 -14.11 -23.00
N LYS A 701 -15.78 -15.16 -23.76
CA LYS A 701 -14.98 -15.07 -24.99
C LYS A 701 -15.59 -14.15 -26.06
N ASP A 702 -16.91 -14.08 -26.11
CA ASP A 702 -17.70 -13.23 -27.02
C ASP A 702 -18.01 -11.85 -26.43
N SER A 703 -17.53 -11.51 -25.23
CA SER A 703 -17.70 -10.19 -24.66
C SER A 703 -17.02 -9.13 -25.52
N ALA A 704 -17.78 -8.10 -25.85
CA ALA A 704 -17.35 -6.96 -26.62
C ALA A 704 -18.06 -5.70 -26.13
N THR A 705 -17.40 -4.57 -26.33
CA THR A 705 -18.00 -3.25 -26.09
C THR A 705 -17.34 -2.25 -27.02
N TYR A 706 -18.10 -1.26 -27.47
CA TYR A 706 -17.56 -0.17 -28.25
C TYR A 706 -18.26 1.15 -27.92
N TRP A 707 -17.55 2.22 -28.19
CA TRP A 707 -18.04 3.58 -28.06
C TRP A 707 -17.55 4.42 -29.23
N ILE A 708 -18.44 5.22 -29.81
CA ILE A 708 -18.17 6.09 -30.96
C ILE A 708 -18.69 7.48 -30.65
N ALA A 709 -17.88 8.50 -30.91
CA ALA A 709 -18.28 9.89 -30.90
C ALA A 709 -18.07 10.50 -32.29
N ASN A 710 -19.08 11.23 -32.76
CA ASN A 710 -18.91 12.11 -33.91
C ASN A 710 -18.32 13.45 -33.45
N LEU A 711 -17.04 13.64 -33.77
CA LEU A 711 -16.23 14.80 -33.38
C LEU A 711 -16.23 15.90 -34.44
N THR A 712 -17.06 15.81 -35.48
CA THR A 712 -17.09 16.77 -36.60
C THR A 712 -17.21 18.22 -36.12
N ASN A 713 -18.02 18.49 -35.10
CA ASN A 713 -18.15 19.85 -34.56
C ASN A 713 -16.87 20.36 -33.90
N SER A 714 -16.01 19.47 -33.39
CA SER A 714 -14.72 19.83 -32.79
C SER A 714 -13.70 20.24 -33.86
N TYR A 715 -13.90 19.85 -35.12
CA TYR A 715 -12.97 20.11 -36.22
C TYR A 715 -13.69 20.82 -37.38
N GLY A 716 -13.60 22.15 -37.43
CA GLY A 716 -14.23 22.94 -38.49
C GLY A 716 -13.76 22.53 -39.90
N GLY A 717 -14.70 22.18 -40.78
CA GLY A 717 -14.43 21.90 -42.19
C GLY A 717 -13.87 20.52 -42.51
N VAL A 718 -14.09 19.53 -41.64
CA VAL A 718 -13.83 18.10 -41.89
C VAL A 718 -14.80 17.24 -41.08
N HIS A 719 -15.22 16.11 -41.62
CA HIS A 719 -16.03 15.16 -40.86
C HIS A 719 -15.14 14.10 -40.22
N ILE A 720 -15.20 13.99 -38.90
CA ILE A 720 -14.37 13.09 -38.09
C ILE A 720 -15.26 12.34 -37.10
N GLU A 721 -15.21 11.00 -37.18
CA GLU A 721 -15.78 10.11 -36.17
C GLU A 721 -14.67 9.28 -35.56
N ARG A 722 -14.64 9.20 -34.23
CA ARG A 722 -13.66 8.40 -33.49
C ARG A 722 -14.40 7.36 -32.68
N GLY A 723 -13.92 6.13 -32.71
CA GLY A 723 -14.44 5.09 -31.83
C GLY A 723 -13.38 4.12 -31.32
N ILE A 724 -13.68 3.52 -30.18
CA ILE A 724 -12.81 2.58 -29.48
C ILE A 724 -13.61 1.32 -29.11
N ARG A 725 -12.98 0.15 -29.23
CA ARG A 725 -13.63 -1.15 -29.03
C ARG A 725 -12.73 -2.13 -28.31
N LEU A 726 -13.28 -2.83 -27.32
CA LEU A 726 -12.69 -4.03 -26.75
C LEU A 726 -13.23 -5.27 -27.47
N PHE A 727 -12.34 -6.19 -27.85
CA PHE A 727 -12.71 -7.43 -28.54
C PHE A 727 -11.81 -8.61 -28.13
N ASN A 728 -12.10 -9.80 -28.66
CA ASN A 728 -11.41 -11.06 -28.33
C ASN A 728 -11.38 -11.34 -26.82
N GLY A 729 -12.56 -11.36 -26.19
CA GLY A 729 -12.68 -11.52 -24.74
C GLY A 729 -12.03 -10.37 -23.96
N ARG A 730 -12.04 -9.15 -24.51
CA ARG A 730 -11.43 -7.94 -23.94
C ARG A 730 -9.93 -8.05 -23.71
N SER A 731 -9.23 -8.74 -24.62
CA SER A 731 -7.76 -8.87 -24.60
C SER A 731 -7.05 -7.94 -25.58
N GLN A 732 -7.79 -7.27 -26.46
CA GLN A 732 -7.29 -6.35 -27.49
C GLN A 732 -8.19 -5.12 -27.62
N VAL A 733 -7.59 -4.03 -28.13
CA VAL A 733 -8.25 -2.75 -28.37
C VAL A 733 -8.16 -2.39 -29.84
N LEU A 734 -9.27 -1.98 -30.43
CA LEU A 734 -9.33 -1.31 -31.72
C LEU A 734 -9.70 0.15 -31.48
N LEU A 735 -8.84 1.08 -31.91
CA LEU A 735 -9.17 2.49 -32.06
C LEU A 735 -9.33 2.78 -33.55
N GLN A 736 -10.46 3.35 -33.96
CA GLN A 736 -10.79 3.61 -35.36
C GLN A 736 -11.29 5.03 -35.54
N ASP A 737 -10.76 5.71 -36.56
CA ASP A 737 -11.15 7.05 -36.98
C ASP A 737 -11.67 7.02 -38.43
N GLU A 738 -12.86 7.58 -38.66
CA GLU A 738 -13.39 7.87 -40.01
C GLU A 738 -13.20 9.36 -40.28
N ILE A 739 -12.33 9.67 -41.23
CA ILE A 739 -12.05 11.03 -41.67
C ILE A 739 -12.57 11.15 -43.09
N THR A 740 -13.56 12.00 -43.31
CA THR A 740 -14.16 12.20 -44.64
C THR A 740 -14.07 13.66 -45.05
N GLU A 741 -13.77 13.88 -46.33
CA GLU A 741 -13.71 15.22 -46.95
C GLU A 741 -12.65 16.15 -46.34
N ALA A 742 -11.58 15.61 -45.76
CA ALA A 742 -10.49 16.42 -45.23
C ALA A 742 -9.76 17.15 -46.37
N ILE A 743 -9.80 18.48 -46.39
CA ILE A 743 -9.08 19.29 -47.38
C ILE A 743 -7.63 19.59 -46.97
N SER A 744 -7.27 19.30 -45.72
CA SER A 744 -5.94 19.47 -45.15
C SER A 744 -5.46 18.18 -44.48
N PRO A 745 -4.14 18.00 -44.26
CA PRO A 745 -3.62 16.84 -43.55
C PRO A 745 -4.09 16.77 -42.08
N CYS A 746 -4.24 15.55 -41.59
CA CYS A 746 -4.46 15.23 -40.18
C CYS A 746 -3.23 14.55 -39.59
N GLN A 747 -3.12 14.55 -38.26
CA GLN A 747 -2.16 13.70 -37.56
C GLN A 747 -2.85 12.99 -36.40
N TRP A 748 -2.80 11.66 -36.42
CA TRP A 748 -3.20 10.82 -35.29
C TRP A 748 -2.07 10.78 -34.26
N ARG A 749 -2.38 10.89 -32.96
CA ARG A 749 -1.37 11.00 -31.89
C ARG A 749 -1.71 10.13 -30.67
N MET A 750 -0.68 9.59 -30.03
CA MET A 750 -0.74 8.87 -28.74
C MET A 750 0.56 9.09 -27.95
N HIS A 751 0.46 9.62 -26.74
CA HIS A 751 1.57 9.81 -25.80
C HIS A 751 1.85 8.51 -25.05
N THR A 752 3.14 8.15 -24.93
CA THR A 752 3.58 6.92 -24.27
C THR A 752 4.96 7.07 -23.65
N ASN A 753 5.16 6.41 -22.50
CA ASN A 753 6.48 6.27 -21.87
C ASN A 753 7.23 5.04 -22.37
N ALA A 754 6.61 4.24 -23.24
CA ALA A 754 7.18 3.01 -23.75
C ALA A 754 8.35 3.28 -24.70
N THR A 755 9.37 2.41 -24.63
CA THR A 755 10.40 2.35 -25.66
C THR A 755 9.82 1.72 -26.92
N ILE A 756 9.91 2.45 -28.04
CA ILE A 756 9.36 2.03 -29.34
C ILE A 756 10.43 1.25 -30.12
N LYS A 757 10.10 0.04 -30.57
CA LYS A 757 10.90 -0.73 -31.53
C LYS A 757 10.09 -1.03 -32.78
N TYR A 758 10.55 -0.47 -33.90
CA TYR A 758 9.98 -0.74 -35.21
C TYR A 758 10.35 -2.16 -35.67
N ARG A 759 9.35 -2.96 -36.07
CA ARG A 759 9.61 -4.24 -36.75
C ARG A 759 10.02 -3.97 -38.20
N LYS A 760 10.95 -4.76 -38.74
CA LYS A 760 11.39 -4.63 -40.15
C LYS A 760 10.18 -4.79 -41.08
N GLY A 761 9.75 -3.70 -41.71
CA GLY A 761 8.72 -3.74 -42.76
C GLY A 761 9.16 -4.54 -43.99
N LYS A 762 8.19 -5.01 -44.79
CA LYS A 762 8.48 -5.57 -46.11
C LYS A 762 9.16 -4.50 -46.97
N ARG A 763 10.27 -4.88 -47.62
CA ARG A 763 10.95 -4.05 -48.62
C ARG A 763 9.98 -3.77 -49.77
N VAL A 764 9.82 -2.51 -50.18
CA VAL A 764 9.31 -2.21 -51.53
C VAL A 764 10.36 -2.74 -52.52
N ALA A 765 9.92 -3.55 -53.49
CA ALA A 765 10.81 -4.06 -54.53
C ALA A 765 11.38 -2.89 -55.34
N GLY A 766 12.70 -2.64 -55.28
CA GLY A 766 13.34 -1.67 -56.19
C GLY A 766 14.60 -0.90 -55.72
N LEU A 767 14.93 -0.83 -54.42
CA LEU A 767 16.05 0.04 -53.96
C LEU A 767 17.21 -0.71 -53.29
N SER A 768 18.42 -0.51 -53.82
CA SER A 768 19.66 -1.19 -53.40
C SER A 768 20.67 -0.24 -52.72
N ARG A 769 21.20 -0.74 -51.58
CA ARG A 769 22.39 -0.38 -50.78
C ARG A 769 22.45 0.94 -49.96
N HIS A 770 22.62 0.72 -48.65
CA HIS A 770 23.43 1.44 -47.64
C HIS A 770 23.25 2.96 -47.43
N VAL A 771 22.15 3.37 -46.78
CA VAL A 771 22.05 4.61 -45.97
C VAL A 771 21.05 4.37 -44.81
N ARG A 772 21.16 5.15 -43.71
CA ARG A 772 20.44 5.01 -42.42
C ARG A 772 18.92 4.80 -42.57
N LEU A 773 18.38 3.91 -41.73
CA LEU A 773 17.03 3.32 -41.76
C LEU A 773 15.82 4.29 -41.76
N ILE A 774 16.01 5.60 -41.56
CA ILE A 774 14.92 6.58 -41.38
C ILE A 774 14.63 7.37 -42.68
N GLU A 775 15.58 7.47 -43.61
CA GLU A 775 15.43 8.28 -44.83
C GLU A 775 14.80 7.53 -46.03
N LEU A 776 14.45 6.24 -45.88
CA LEU A 776 14.12 5.35 -47.02
C LEU A 776 12.65 4.90 -47.13
N GLY A 777 11.69 5.59 -46.53
CA GLY A 777 10.26 5.38 -46.83
C GLY A 777 9.76 3.94 -46.64
N LEU A 778 10.29 3.22 -45.65
CA LEU A 778 9.83 1.87 -45.31
C LEU A 778 8.45 1.94 -44.64
N ILE A 779 7.52 1.10 -45.10
CA ILE A 779 6.16 1.02 -44.53
C ILE A 779 6.23 0.35 -43.15
N VAL A 780 6.16 1.15 -42.08
CA VAL A 780 6.10 0.67 -40.70
C VAL A 780 4.65 0.70 -40.20
N THR A 781 3.86 -0.28 -40.61
CA THR A 781 2.47 -0.50 -40.13
C THR A 781 2.41 -1.27 -38.82
N TYR A 782 3.55 -1.76 -38.30
CA TYR A 782 3.64 -2.60 -37.10
C TYR A 782 4.85 -2.22 -36.24
N LEU A 783 4.66 -2.10 -34.93
CA LEU A 783 5.73 -1.86 -33.96
C LEU A 783 5.44 -2.53 -32.61
N ASP A 784 6.50 -2.68 -31.82
CA ASP A 784 6.43 -3.12 -30.43
C ASP A 784 6.75 -1.95 -29.49
N LEU A 785 5.90 -1.77 -28.49
CA LEU A 785 6.11 -0.90 -27.33
C LEU A 785 6.64 -1.74 -26.17
N PHE A 786 7.65 -1.26 -25.46
CA PHE A 786 8.20 -1.91 -24.27
C PHE A 786 8.18 -0.97 -23.07
N LEU A 787 7.64 -1.44 -21.94
CA LEU A 787 7.58 -0.70 -20.69
C LEU A 787 7.76 -1.70 -19.52
N ASN A 788 8.70 -1.43 -18.62
CA ASN A 788 8.98 -2.26 -17.43
C ASN A 788 9.08 -3.78 -17.67
N GLY A 789 9.67 -4.20 -18.80
CA GLY A 789 9.82 -5.61 -19.17
C GLY A 789 8.57 -6.26 -19.77
N LYS A 790 7.46 -5.51 -19.91
CA LYS A 790 6.25 -5.90 -20.63
C LYS A 790 6.29 -5.37 -22.06
N SER A 791 5.46 -5.95 -22.94
CA SER A 791 5.37 -5.54 -24.34
C SER A 791 3.94 -5.45 -24.85
N LEU A 792 3.68 -4.45 -25.70
CA LEU A 792 2.43 -4.27 -26.40
C LEU A 792 2.70 -4.06 -27.89
N THR A 793 1.99 -4.77 -28.76
CA THR A 793 2.09 -4.55 -30.22
C THR A 793 1.04 -3.54 -30.67
N ALA A 794 1.46 -2.55 -31.46
CA ALA A 794 0.55 -1.62 -32.14
C ALA A 794 0.63 -1.84 -33.66
N LYS A 795 -0.53 -1.90 -34.31
CA LYS A 795 -0.67 -2.19 -35.75
C LYS A 795 -1.66 -1.24 -36.42
N ILE A 796 -1.25 -0.59 -37.50
CA ILE A 796 -2.16 0.07 -38.44
C ILE A 796 -2.80 -1.02 -39.30
N GLN A 797 -4.08 -1.27 -39.07
CA GLN A 797 -4.91 -2.21 -39.84
C GLN A 797 -5.41 -1.60 -41.15
N SER A 798 -5.68 -0.29 -41.17
CA SER A 798 -6.17 0.44 -42.34
C SER A 798 -5.78 1.93 -42.25
N PRO A 799 -5.58 2.62 -43.39
CA PRO A 799 -5.40 2.06 -44.74
C PRO A 799 -3.98 1.49 -44.89
N GLU A 800 -3.80 0.63 -45.90
CA GLU A 800 -2.45 0.17 -46.26
C GLU A 800 -1.58 1.34 -46.74
N GLY A 801 -0.32 1.42 -46.28
CA GLY A 801 0.65 2.42 -46.74
C GLY A 801 0.93 3.57 -45.78
N LEU A 802 0.09 3.79 -44.76
CA LEU A 802 0.44 4.70 -43.66
C LEU A 802 1.45 4.06 -42.71
N THR A 803 2.23 4.90 -42.04
CA THR A 803 3.34 4.45 -41.19
C THR A 803 3.34 5.16 -39.85
N PHE A 804 3.66 4.41 -38.81
CA PHE A 804 3.99 4.99 -37.52
C PHE A 804 5.31 5.76 -37.60
N ARG A 805 5.37 6.88 -36.87
CA ARG A 805 6.61 7.57 -36.54
C ARG A 805 6.56 8.09 -35.11
N THR A 806 7.72 8.42 -34.57
CA THR A 806 7.83 9.06 -33.26
C THR A 806 8.01 10.55 -33.43
N VAL A 807 7.28 11.34 -32.64
CA VAL A 807 7.51 12.78 -32.45
C VAL A 807 7.78 13.10 -30.98
N LYS A 808 8.46 14.23 -30.75
CA LYS A 808 8.70 14.71 -29.38
C LYS A 808 7.35 15.11 -28.76
N ALA A 809 7.16 14.80 -27.48
CA ALA A 809 6.06 15.33 -26.68
C ALA A 809 6.33 16.82 -26.35
N ALA A 810 6.33 17.67 -27.37
CA ALA A 810 6.58 19.10 -27.28
C ALA A 810 5.94 19.81 -28.48
N ARG A 811 5.83 21.14 -28.39
CA ARG A 811 5.33 21.99 -29.48
C ARG A 811 6.08 21.72 -30.79
N GLY A 812 5.35 21.59 -31.89
CA GLY A 812 5.92 21.63 -33.24
C GLY A 812 6.36 23.04 -33.66
N GLU A 813 7.15 23.12 -34.73
CA GLU A 813 7.65 24.40 -35.28
C GLU A 813 6.54 25.36 -35.74
N SER A 814 5.38 24.83 -36.11
CA SER A 814 4.22 25.62 -36.53
C SER A 814 3.27 26.00 -35.40
N SER A 815 3.61 25.67 -34.15
CA SER A 815 2.80 26.03 -33.00
C SER A 815 2.91 27.53 -32.72
N PRO A 816 1.83 28.21 -32.29
CA PRO A 816 1.90 29.63 -31.96
C PRO A 816 2.97 29.92 -30.90
N ASN A 817 3.48 31.14 -30.85
CA ASN A 817 4.44 31.52 -29.80
C ASN A 817 3.76 31.56 -28.43
N LEU A 818 4.50 31.16 -27.40
CA LEU A 818 4.10 31.40 -26.01
C LEU A 818 4.20 32.90 -25.67
N PRO A 819 3.53 33.36 -24.59
CA PRO A 819 3.78 34.70 -24.04
C PRO A 819 5.27 34.90 -23.72
N GLY A 820 5.73 36.16 -23.76
CA GLY A 820 7.15 36.46 -23.59
C GLY A 820 7.69 35.98 -22.24
N GLY A 821 8.75 35.16 -22.28
CA GLY A 821 9.40 34.61 -21.08
C GLY A 821 8.83 33.27 -20.59
N GLU A 822 7.74 32.77 -21.20
CA GLU A 822 7.12 31.50 -20.83
C GLU A 822 7.76 30.29 -21.53
N THR A 823 7.74 29.14 -20.86
CA THR A 823 8.17 27.86 -21.41
C THR A 823 7.22 26.74 -21.02
N ASP A 824 6.96 25.81 -21.93
CA ASP A 824 6.22 24.59 -21.59
C ASP A 824 7.03 23.70 -20.62
N PRO A 825 6.37 23.05 -19.63
CA PRO A 825 7.02 22.04 -18.80
C PRO A 825 7.62 20.91 -19.63
N GLU A 826 8.77 20.38 -19.20
CA GLU A 826 9.40 19.25 -19.88
C GLU A 826 8.58 17.97 -19.69
N ASN A 827 8.32 17.25 -20.78
CA ASN A 827 7.63 15.95 -20.78
C ASN A 827 8.67 14.81 -20.80
N SER A 828 9.53 14.78 -19.78
CA SER A 828 10.65 13.84 -19.68
C SER A 828 10.18 12.38 -19.71
N GLY A 829 10.82 11.57 -20.56
CA GLY A 829 10.47 10.15 -20.72
C GLY A 829 9.24 9.89 -21.59
N VAL A 830 8.49 10.91 -22.01
CA VAL A 830 7.31 10.77 -22.86
C VAL A 830 7.66 10.97 -24.34
N GLN A 831 7.16 10.06 -25.18
CA GLN A 831 7.22 10.18 -26.64
C GLN A 831 5.81 10.15 -27.20
N VAL A 832 5.64 10.67 -28.42
CA VAL A 832 4.36 10.61 -29.13
C VAL A 832 4.49 9.67 -30.31
N LEU A 833 3.68 8.61 -30.30
CA LEU A 833 3.43 7.79 -31.46
C LEU A 833 2.44 8.51 -32.38
N ALA A 834 2.85 8.76 -33.63
CA ALA A 834 2.06 9.53 -34.58
C ALA A 834 1.89 8.83 -35.93
N VAL A 835 0.79 9.15 -36.61
CA VAL A 835 0.54 8.79 -38.02
C VAL A 835 0.12 10.06 -38.76
N ASP A 836 0.87 10.44 -39.78
CA ASP A 836 0.47 11.55 -40.66
C ASP A 836 -0.51 11.04 -41.71
N ILE A 837 -1.64 11.72 -41.83
CA ILE A 837 -2.74 11.33 -42.69
C ILE A 837 -2.90 12.44 -43.74
N PRO A 838 -2.75 12.16 -45.04
CA PRO A 838 -2.90 13.18 -46.07
C PRO A 838 -4.36 13.65 -46.15
N ALA A 839 -4.59 14.77 -46.82
CA ALA A 839 -5.94 15.21 -47.18
C ALA A 839 -6.69 14.10 -47.95
N GLY A 840 -8.02 14.07 -47.83
CA GLY A 840 -8.90 13.10 -48.45
C GLY A 840 -9.79 12.36 -47.45
N THR A 841 -10.31 11.21 -47.88
CA THR A 841 -11.14 10.32 -47.06
C THR A 841 -10.34 9.10 -46.65
N HIS A 842 -10.25 8.85 -45.34
CA HIS A 842 -9.44 7.79 -44.76
C HIS A 842 -10.16 7.12 -43.58
N THR A 843 -10.05 5.79 -43.52
CA THR A 843 -10.39 5.02 -42.32
C THR A 843 -9.10 4.57 -41.65
N ILE A 844 -8.76 5.18 -40.52
CA ILE A 844 -7.56 4.84 -39.74
C ILE A 844 -7.95 3.86 -38.65
N ALA A 845 -7.45 2.63 -38.70
CA ALA A 845 -7.73 1.61 -37.70
C ALA A 845 -6.42 1.15 -37.05
N VAL A 846 -6.27 1.35 -35.74
CA VAL A 846 -5.10 0.93 -34.96
C VAL A 846 -5.53 -0.15 -33.96
N ILE A 847 -4.87 -1.30 -34.03
CA ILE A 847 -5.06 -2.41 -33.09
C ILE A 847 -3.90 -2.43 -32.10
N PHE A 848 -4.24 -2.45 -30.80
CA PHE A 848 -3.32 -2.66 -29.70
C PHE A 848 -3.49 -4.08 -29.15
N SER A 849 -2.39 -4.82 -29.09
CA SER A 849 -2.33 -6.22 -28.64
C SER A 849 -1.28 -6.36 -27.54
N PRO A 850 -1.68 -6.27 -26.26
CA PRO A 850 -0.80 -6.57 -25.15
C PRO A 850 -0.27 -8.01 -25.24
N ALA A 851 1.02 -8.22 -24.97
CA ALA A 851 1.61 -9.54 -24.91
C ALA A 851 1.31 -10.19 -23.56
N TRP A 852 0.14 -10.80 -23.44
CA TRP A 852 -0.24 -11.60 -22.28
C TRP A 852 0.75 -12.76 -22.11
N ASP A 853 1.33 -12.93 -20.93
CA ASP A 853 2.28 -14.02 -20.64
C ASP A 853 1.63 -15.38 -21.01
N ALA A 854 2.37 -16.26 -21.68
CA ALA A 854 1.89 -17.55 -22.21
C ALA A 854 1.35 -18.53 -21.13
N MET A 855 1.32 -18.11 -19.86
CA MET A 855 0.91 -18.88 -18.69
C MET A 855 -0.62 -18.92 -18.48
N PHE A 856 -1.43 -18.26 -19.31
CA PHE A 856 -2.90 -18.43 -19.37
C PHE A 856 -3.33 -19.51 -20.39
N ARG A 857 -2.69 -20.70 -20.30
CA ARG A 857 -3.03 -21.89 -21.11
C ARG A 857 -3.41 -23.10 -20.26
N TRP A 858 -4.28 -22.88 -19.30
CA TRP A 858 -5.10 -23.95 -18.74
C TRP A 858 -6.56 -23.50 -18.91
N LEU A 859 -7.06 -23.51 -20.14
CA LEU A 859 -7.92 -24.58 -20.66
C LEU A 859 -7.67 -24.79 -22.18
N GLY A 860 -6.92 -25.85 -22.53
CA GLY A 860 -7.05 -26.53 -23.82
C GLY A 860 -6.12 -26.10 -24.98
N GLY A 861 -4.97 -26.77 -25.08
CA GLY A 861 -4.50 -27.49 -26.28
C GLY A 861 -4.14 -26.73 -27.56
N VAL A 862 -2.84 -26.73 -27.91
CA VAL A 862 -2.25 -26.78 -29.27
C VAL A 862 -2.96 -25.98 -30.38
N TRP A 863 -2.70 -24.67 -30.50
CA TRP A 863 -3.09 -23.89 -31.69
C TRP A 863 -2.13 -22.75 -32.12
N ASP A 864 -0.97 -22.53 -31.47
CA ASP A 864 -0.15 -21.34 -31.73
C ASP A 864 0.93 -21.46 -32.83
N THR A 865 0.91 -22.55 -33.59
CA THR A 865 1.78 -22.69 -34.77
C THR A 865 1.02 -22.85 -36.09
N LEU A 866 -0.31 -22.70 -36.09
CA LEU A 866 -1.12 -22.86 -37.31
C LEU A 866 -2.16 -21.76 -37.58
N PHE A 867 -2.25 -20.69 -36.78
CA PHE A 867 -2.97 -19.47 -37.20
C PHE A 867 -2.01 -18.45 -37.81
N ALA A 868 -1.45 -18.82 -38.96
CA ALA A 868 -1.22 -17.83 -39.99
C ALA A 868 -2.60 -17.42 -40.53
N LEU A 869 -2.91 -16.11 -40.48
CA LEU A 869 -3.87 -15.42 -41.35
C LEU A 869 -5.20 -16.17 -41.57
N SER A 870 -6.12 -16.11 -40.63
CA SER A 870 -7.53 -16.37 -40.95
C SER A 870 -8.24 -15.06 -41.29
N THR A 871 -9.15 -15.15 -42.24
CA THR A 871 -9.91 -14.08 -42.92
C THR A 871 -10.81 -13.22 -42.01
N ALA A 872 -10.81 -13.44 -40.69
CA ALA A 872 -11.67 -12.72 -39.74
C ALA A 872 -11.12 -11.36 -39.29
N GLU A 873 -9.80 -11.14 -39.27
CA GLU A 873 -9.23 -9.81 -38.98
C GLU A 873 -9.44 -8.81 -40.12
N ALA A 874 -9.67 -9.29 -41.35
CA ALA A 874 -9.85 -8.43 -42.53
C ALA A 874 -11.19 -7.68 -42.58
N THR A 875 -12.16 -8.03 -41.72
CA THR A 875 -13.54 -7.49 -41.74
C THR A 875 -13.99 -6.84 -40.45
N LEU A 876 -13.13 -6.72 -39.42
CA LEU A 876 -13.50 -6.08 -38.15
C LEU A 876 -13.62 -4.55 -38.37
N ARG A 877 -14.85 -4.05 -38.59
CA ARG A 877 -15.16 -2.62 -38.64
C ARG A 877 -15.89 -2.20 -37.38
N LEU A 878 -15.42 -1.13 -36.74
CA LEU A 878 -16.02 -0.60 -35.51
C LEU A 878 -17.48 -0.16 -35.69
N PHE A 879 -17.87 0.24 -36.91
CA PHE A 879 -19.20 0.73 -37.28
C PHE A 879 -20.23 -0.36 -37.65
N SER A 880 -19.92 -1.65 -37.44
CA SER A 880 -20.89 -2.74 -37.63
C SER A 880 -21.57 -3.11 -36.30
N PRO A 881 -22.90 -3.29 -36.26
CA PRO A 881 -23.62 -3.65 -35.04
C PRO A 881 -23.12 -4.99 -34.45
N LEU A 882 -23.18 -5.14 -33.11
CA LEU A 882 -22.89 -6.43 -32.48
C LEU A 882 -23.85 -7.51 -33.03
N PRO A 883 -23.40 -8.76 -33.25
CA PRO A 883 -24.29 -9.81 -33.71
C PRO A 883 -25.48 -9.98 -32.75
N SER A 884 -26.67 -9.59 -33.19
CA SER A 884 -27.89 -9.79 -32.43
C SER A 884 -28.27 -11.26 -32.47
N GLY A 885 -28.05 -12.00 -31.37
CA GLY A 885 -28.71 -13.26 -31.05
C GLY A 885 -29.05 -14.20 -32.21
N ALA A 886 -28.11 -14.51 -33.10
CA ALA A 886 -28.35 -15.39 -34.23
C ALA A 886 -28.17 -16.86 -33.80
N GLN A 887 -29.29 -17.58 -33.67
CA GLN A 887 -29.30 -19.04 -33.71
C GLN A 887 -28.73 -19.49 -35.07
N THR A 888 -27.44 -19.79 -35.15
CA THR A 888 -26.88 -20.51 -36.29
C THR A 888 -27.30 -21.98 -36.20
N GLN A 889 -28.32 -22.35 -36.97
CA GLN A 889 -28.61 -23.75 -37.29
C GLN A 889 -27.38 -24.36 -37.97
N VAL A 890 -26.68 -25.24 -37.27
CA VAL A 890 -25.71 -26.15 -37.88
C VAL A 890 -26.45 -27.43 -38.25
N SER A 891 -26.57 -27.67 -39.56
CA SER A 891 -26.98 -28.95 -40.15
C SER A 891 -26.13 -30.08 -39.57
N VAL A 892 -26.77 -30.97 -38.82
CA VAL A 892 -26.15 -32.17 -38.25
C VAL A 892 -26.11 -33.25 -39.33
N MET A 893 -24.91 -33.64 -39.76
CA MET A 893 -24.71 -34.94 -40.41
C MET A 893 -25.13 -36.05 -39.43
N SER A 894 -26.18 -36.76 -39.79
CA SER A 894 -26.81 -37.84 -39.04
C SER A 894 -26.15 -39.18 -39.35
N ASP A 895 -25.08 -39.55 -38.64
CA ASP A 895 -24.84 -40.97 -38.29
C ASP A 895 -23.82 -41.10 -37.13
N PRO A 896 -24.24 -41.53 -35.93
CA PRO A 896 -23.35 -41.74 -34.77
C PRO A 896 -22.38 -42.92 -34.94
N VAL A 897 -22.63 -43.84 -35.89
CA VAL A 897 -21.88 -45.10 -35.97
C VAL A 897 -20.52 -44.93 -36.66
N GLU A 898 -20.41 -43.99 -37.59
CA GLU A 898 -19.17 -43.78 -38.35
C GLU A 898 -18.06 -43.09 -37.52
N ARG A 899 -18.44 -42.19 -36.60
CA ARG A 899 -17.49 -41.51 -35.67
C ARG A 899 -16.81 -42.46 -34.67
N ILE A 900 -17.53 -43.49 -34.22
CA ILE A 900 -17.00 -44.45 -33.24
C ILE A 900 -15.98 -45.38 -33.93
N SER A 901 -16.20 -45.74 -35.20
CA SER A 901 -15.28 -46.62 -35.94
C SER A 901 -13.90 -46.00 -36.24
N LEU A 902 -13.84 -44.68 -36.44
CA LEU A 902 -12.60 -43.93 -36.71
C LEU A 902 -11.79 -43.65 -35.45
N GLN A 903 -12.44 -43.43 -34.30
CA GLN A 903 -11.75 -43.27 -33.02
C GLN A 903 -11.19 -44.61 -32.48
N SER A 904 -11.91 -45.72 -32.68
CA SER A 904 -11.43 -47.04 -32.27
C SER A 904 -10.20 -47.51 -33.05
N ARG A 905 -10.14 -47.26 -34.38
CA ARG A 905 -8.95 -47.61 -35.19
C ARG A 905 -7.70 -46.83 -34.80
N ARG A 906 -7.86 -45.55 -34.44
CA ARG A 906 -6.75 -44.70 -33.99
C ARG A 906 -6.29 -45.03 -32.57
N MET A 907 -7.21 -45.48 -31.71
CA MET A 907 -6.89 -46.03 -30.40
C MET A 907 -6.14 -47.37 -30.49
N GLU A 908 -6.50 -48.26 -31.42
CA GLU A 908 -5.77 -49.53 -31.64
C GLU A 908 -4.34 -49.31 -32.19
N GLU A 909 -4.13 -48.29 -33.03
CA GLU A 909 -2.79 -47.91 -33.51
C GLU A 909 -1.94 -47.31 -32.38
N LEU A 910 -2.51 -46.42 -31.56
CA LEU A 910 -1.83 -45.82 -30.40
C LEU A 910 -1.57 -46.85 -29.28
N GLU A 911 -2.45 -47.84 -29.09
CA GLU A 911 -2.21 -48.96 -28.17
C GLU A 911 -1.13 -49.90 -28.67
N LYS A 912 -0.99 -50.12 -29.99
CA LYS A 912 0.13 -50.89 -30.56
C LYS A 912 1.47 -50.19 -30.35
N GLU A 913 1.53 -48.88 -30.55
CA GLU A 913 2.73 -48.07 -30.28
C GLU A 913 3.06 -48.03 -28.78
N ALA A 914 2.06 -47.84 -27.92
CA ALA A 914 2.23 -47.87 -26.46
C ALA A 914 2.62 -49.27 -25.94
N SER A 915 2.15 -50.34 -26.58
CA SER A 915 2.50 -51.73 -26.23
C SER A 915 3.92 -52.10 -26.67
N ALA A 916 4.42 -51.52 -27.76
CA ALA A 916 5.83 -51.65 -28.17
C ALA A 916 6.76 -50.96 -27.16
N LEU A 917 6.38 -49.76 -26.68
CA LEU A 917 7.11 -49.01 -25.67
C LEU A 917 7.06 -49.67 -24.28
N ARG A 918 5.95 -50.32 -23.91
CA ARG A 918 5.78 -51.03 -22.63
C ARG A 918 6.56 -52.35 -22.56
N ARG A 919 6.90 -52.97 -23.71
CA ARG A 919 7.74 -54.18 -23.76
C ARG A 919 9.21 -53.91 -23.50
N GLU A 920 9.70 -52.69 -23.66
CA GLU A 920 11.07 -52.31 -23.31
C GLU A 920 11.26 -52.00 -21.82
N LEU A 921 10.17 -51.83 -21.05
CA LEU A 921 10.24 -51.19 -19.72
C LEU A 921 9.64 -52.00 -18.56
N GLN A 922 9.57 -53.33 -18.65
CA GLN A 922 9.17 -54.15 -17.49
C GLN A 922 10.09 -55.33 -17.21
N VAL A 923 10.80 -55.26 -16.07
CA VAL A 923 11.24 -56.43 -15.30
C VAL A 923 10.78 -56.24 -13.84
N THR A 924 9.67 -56.95 -13.53
CA THR A 924 9.27 -57.61 -12.25
C THR A 924 9.08 -56.76 -10.99
N SER A 925 8.05 -56.91 -10.13
CA SER A 925 6.96 -57.89 -9.99
C SER A 925 5.90 -57.38 -8.98
N THR A 926 4.72 -57.99 -9.04
CA THR A 926 3.37 -57.67 -8.49
C THR A 926 3.10 -57.93 -6.99
N PRO A 927 1.93 -57.50 -6.44
CA PRO A 927 1.59 -57.28 -5.01
C PRO A 927 0.68 -58.38 -4.37
N PRO A 928 0.10 -58.17 -3.16
CA PRO A 928 -1.36 -57.93 -3.11
C PRO A 928 -1.91 -56.96 -2.02
N THR A 929 -2.88 -56.14 -2.46
CA THR A 929 -4.25 -55.88 -1.93
C THR A 929 -4.47 -55.36 -0.48
N THR A 930 -5.17 -54.20 -0.34
CA THR A 930 -6.59 -54.11 0.09
C THR A 930 -7.09 -52.65 0.16
N VAL A 931 -8.33 -52.46 -0.29
CA VAL A 931 -9.15 -51.24 -0.42
C VAL A 931 -9.70 -50.75 0.92
N ILE A 932 -9.70 -49.43 1.19
CA ILE A 932 -10.81 -48.73 1.88
C ILE A 932 -10.98 -47.32 1.30
N ARG A 933 -12.20 -47.01 0.81
CA ARG A 933 -12.70 -45.68 0.42
C ARG A 933 -13.06 -44.85 1.66
N THR A 934 -12.74 -43.56 1.66
CA THR A 934 -13.60 -42.51 2.22
C THR A 934 -13.51 -41.25 1.35
N GLN A 935 -14.67 -40.63 1.13
CA GLN A 935 -14.88 -39.46 0.27
C GLN A 935 -14.45 -38.17 0.98
N ASP A 936 -13.64 -37.35 0.31
CA ASP A 936 -13.59 -35.89 0.52
C ASP A 936 -13.13 -35.25 -0.82
N THR A 937 -14.07 -34.72 -1.60
CA THR A 937 -13.80 -34.15 -2.93
C THR A 937 -13.59 -32.64 -2.81
N ARG A 938 -12.33 -32.26 -2.66
CA ARG A 938 -11.78 -30.97 -3.11
C ARG A 938 -10.65 -31.32 -4.07
N ASP A 939 -10.70 -30.84 -5.31
CA ASP A 939 -9.64 -31.04 -6.30
C ASP A 939 -8.36 -30.30 -5.84
N TYR A 940 -7.58 -30.95 -4.99
CA TYR A 940 -6.20 -30.62 -4.72
C TYR A 940 -5.36 -31.23 -5.84
N GLU A 941 -4.52 -30.45 -6.52
CA GLU A 941 -3.46 -31.02 -7.35
C GLU A 941 -2.70 -32.04 -6.51
N SER A 942 -2.72 -33.30 -6.95
CA SER A 942 -2.01 -34.36 -6.23
C SER A 942 -0.53 -34.01 -6.21
N THR A 943 0.08 -34.04 -5.02
CA THR A 943 1.54 -33.93 -4.89
C THR A 943 2.19 -34.89 -5.86
N GLU A 944 3.18 -34.41 -6.60
CA GLU A 944 3.89 -35.21 -7.58
C GLU A 944 5.08 -35.91 -6.90
N ALA A 945 5.44 -37.09 -7.39
CA ALA A 945 6.70 -37.71 -7.00
C ALA A 945 7.89 -36.82 -7.40
N ARG A 946 8.95 -36.82 -6.59
CA ARG A 946 10.14 -35.99 -6.81
C ARG A 946 11.41 -36.83 -6.68
N SER A 947 12.40 -36.51 -7.51
CA SER A 947 13.67 -37.21 -7.50
C SER A 947 14.84 -36.28 -7.22
N ILE A 948 15.82 -36.74 -6.46
CA ILE A 948 17.10 -36.07 -6.20
C ILE A 948 18.23 -37.09 -6.33
N ASP A 949 19.20 -36.85 -7.22
CA ASP A 949 20.32 -37.78 -7.50
C ASP A 949 19.89 -39.27 -7.54
N ALA A 950 18.96 -39.57 -8.44
CA ALA A 950 18.35 -40.89 -8.68
C ALA A 950 17.52 -41.50 -7.52
N LEU A 951 17.37 -40.81 -6.39
CA LEU A 951 16.44 -41.19 -5.33
C LEU A 951 15.06 -40.60 -5.63
N GLU A 952 14.12 -41.44 -6.06
CA GLU A 952 12.71 -41.06 -6.24
C GLU A 952 11.93 -41.24 -4.94
N ILE A 953 11.15 -40.22 -4.57
CA ILE A 953 10.30 -40.22 -3.39
C ILE A 953 8.86 -40.02 -3.85
N GLY A 954 8.03 -41.01 -3.55
CA GLY A 954 6.60 -41.00 -3.89
C GLY A 954 5.84 -39.91 -3.14
N SER A 955 4.79 -39.39 -3.78
CA SER A 955 3.99 -38.30 -3.25
C SER A 955 3.40 -38.51 -1.85
N PRO A 956 2.96 -39.71 -1.42
CA PRO A 956 2.45 -39.90 -0.06
C PRO A 956 3.52 -39.67 1.01
N ILE A 957 4.79 -39.98 0.69
CA ILE A 957 5.93 -39.79 1.58
C ILE A 957 6.25 -38.30 1.69
N ILE A 958 6.21 -37.57 0.57
CA ILE A 958 6.40 -36.11 0.53
C ILE A 958 5.33 -35.41 1.38
N ASP A 959 4.05 -35.73 1.16
CA ASP A 959 2.94 -35.15 1.92
C ASP A 959 3.02 -35.44 3.41
N HIS A 960 3.47 -36.66 3.76
CA HIS A 960 3.67 -37.01 5.16
C HIS A 960 4.82 -36.19 5.78
N CYS A 961 5.95 -36.04 5.09
CA CYS A 961 7.07 -35.23 5.57
C CYS A 961 6.71 -33.75 5.70
N PHE A 962 5.96 -33.17 4.75
CA PHE A 962 5.46 -31.79 4.84
C PHE A 962 4.53 -31.59 6.03
N ARG A 963 3.58 -32.52 6.26
CA ARG A 963 2.71 -32.46 7.45
C ARG A 963 3.49 -32.52 8.75
N LEU A 964 4.49 -33.40 8.84
CA LEU A 964 5.37 -33.49 10.02
C LEU A 964 6.18 -32.20 10.21
N PHE A 965 6.72 -31.62 9.13
CA PHE A 965 7.43 -30.34 9.17
C PHE A 965 6.54 -29.21 9.73
N PHE A 966 5.36 -29.00 9.13
CA PHE A 966 4.47 -27.91 9.54
C PHE A 966 3.83 -28.10 10.91
N ARG A 967 3.65 -29.36 11.35
CA ARG A 967 3.13 -29.65 12.69
C ARG A 967 4.19 -29.47 13.78
N ASP A 968 5.40 -30.00 13.56
CA ASP A 968 6.37 -30.20 14.65
C ASP A 968 7.55 -29.21 14.65
N TYR A 969 7.85 -28.61 13.50
CA TYR A 969 9.08 -27.82 13.32
C TYR A 969 8.76 -26.36 12.96
N HIS A 970 7.82 -26.13 12.05
CA HIS A 970 7.42 -24.77 11.65
C HIS A 970 6.96 -23.87 12.80
N PRO A 971 6.20 -24.33 13.82
CA PRO A 971 5.82 -23.48 14.95
C PRO A 971 7.01 -22.98 15.78
N LEU A 972 8.16 -23.65 15.70
CA LEU A 972 9.39 -23.27 16.40
C LEU A 972 10.23 -22.27 15.60
N LEU A 973 10.15 -22.31 14.26
CA LEU A 973 10.85 -21.39 13.36
C LEU A 973 9.98 -21.07 12.12
N PRO A 974 9.00 -20.16 12.24
CA PRO A 974 7.99 -19.92 11.20
C PRO A 974 8.54 -19.02 10.08
N VAL A 975 9.38 -19.60 9.22
CA VAL A 975 10.05 -18.93 8.08
C VAL A 975 9.38 -19.21 6.72
N LEU A 976 8.36 -20.07 6.71
CA LEU A 976 7.56 -20.42 5.53
C LEU A 976 6.09 -20.04 5.73
N ASP A 977 5.35 -19.90 4.63
CA ASP A 977 3.90 -19.86 4.66
C ASP A 977 3.37 -21.27 5.01
N PRO A 978 2.59 -21.47 6.09
CA PRO A 978 2.05 -22.78 6.45
C PRO A 978 1.07 -23.36 5.44
N THR A 979 0.60 -22.56 4.48
CA THR A 979 -0.32 -22.99 3.41
C THR A 979 0.41 -23.43 2.13
N ILE A 980 1.74 -23.32 2.07
CA ILE A 980 2.50 -23.69 0.87
C ILE A 980 2.45 -25.20 0.60
N MET A 981 1.96 -25.56 -0.59
CA MET A 981 1.86 -26.95 -1.03
C MET A 981 3.21 -27.49 -1.52
N PRO A 982 3.46 -28.81 -1.45
CA PRO A 982 4.74 -29.41 -1.86
C PRO A 982 5.15 -29.05 -3.29
N ASN A 983 4.23 -29.14 -4.26
CA ASN A 983 4.52 -28.81 -5.66
C ASN A 983 4.92 -27.33 -5.83
N ASN A 984 4.22 -26.43 -5.12
CA ASN A 984 4.50 -24.99 -5.15
C ASN A 984 5.86 -24.66 -4.52
N LEU A 985 6.20 -25.32 -3.40
CA LEU A 985 7.50 -25.10 -2.77
C LEU A 985 8.64 -25.63 -3.65
N TYR A 986 8.45 -26.78 -4.32
CA TYR A 986 9.43 -27.32 -5.26
C TYR A 986 9.66 -26.39 -6.46
N GLY A 987 8.57 -25.85 -7.05
CA GLY A 987 8.64 -24.90 -8.15
C GLY A 987 9.33 -23.58 -7.78
N LYS A 988 9.16 -23.12 -6.53
CA LYS A 988 9.83 -21.92 -6.00
C LYS A 988 11.31 -22.15 -5.67
N SER A 989 11.62 -23.24 -4.98
CA SER A 989 13.00 -23.58 -4.61
C SER A 989 13.14 -25.07 -4.33
N PRO A 990 13.75 -25.84 -5.25
CA PRO A 990 14.06 -27.24 -5.03
C PRO A 990 14.92 -27.47 -3.79
N VAL A 991 15.84 -26.55 -3.48
CA VAL A 991 16.71 -26.64 -2.30
C VAL A 991 15.90 -26.53 -1.00
N LEU A 992 15.03 -25.52 -0.91
CA LEU A 992 14.18 -25.31 0.26
C LEU A 992 13.15 -26.43 0.42
N PHE A 993 12.58 -26.90 -0.68
CA PHE A 993 11.70 -28.08 -0.70
C PHE A 993 12.40 -29.30 -0.09
N TRP A 994 13.59 -29.64 -0.56
CA TRP A 994 14.29 -30.84 -0.10
C TRP A 994 14.74 -30.73 1.36
N VAL A 995 15.04 -29.53 1.85
CA VAL A 995 15.29 -29.28 3.28
C VAL A 995 14.03 -29.52 4.11
N VAL A 996 12.87 -29.03 3.67
CA VAL A 996 11.58 -29.27 4.36
C VAL A 996 11.24 -30.76 4.41
N VAL A 997 11.39 -31.47 3.29
CA VAL A 997 11.20 -32.94 3.25
C VAL A 997 12.16 -33.65 4.20
N SER A 998 13.42 -33.23 4.23
CA SER A 998 14.47 -33.82 5.08
C SER A 998 14.21 -33.64 6.58
N ILE A 999 13.73 -32.46 7.00
CA ILE A 999 13.40 -32.19 8.40
C ILE A 999 12.15 -32.97 8.80
N GLY A 1000 11.14 -33.02 7.93
CA GLY A 1000 9.95 -33.86 8.13
C GLY A 1000 10.32 -35.35 8.27
N ALA A 1001 11.26 -35.83 7.45
CA ALA A 1001 11.72 -37.22 7.47
C ALA A 1001 12.31 -37.67 8.82
N ARG A 1002 12.81 -36.75 9.66
CA ARG A 1002 13.30 -37.05 11.02
C ARG A 1002 12.28 -37.76 11.90
N LYS A 1003 11.01 -37.41 11.75
CA LYS A 1003 9.89 -37.97 12.52
C LYS A 1003 9.03 -38.92 11.68
N ASN A 1004 9.50 -39.27 10.48
CA ASN A 1004 8.80 -40.22 9.61
C ASN A 1004 9.16 -41.64 10.00
N LEU A 1005 8.42 -42.20 10.96
CA LEU A 1005 8.62 -43.56 11.48
C LEU A 1005 8.39 -44.65 10.42
N ALA A 1006 7.64 -44.36 9.36
CA ALA A 1006 7.40 -45.30 8.27
C ALA A 1006 8.63 -45.45 7.34
N HIS A 1007 9.50 -44.44 7.29
CA HIS A 1007 10.69 -44.44 6.45
C HIS A 1007 11.93 -43.89 7.21
N PRO A 1008 12.43 -44.61 8.25
CA PRO A 1008 13.46 -44.10 9.15
C PRO A 1008 14.81 -43.84 8.46
N ASN A 1009 15.11 -44.54 7.36
CA ASN A 1009 16.35 -44.38 6.60
C ASN A 1009 16.30 -43.22 5.58
N LEU A 1010 15.14 -42.58 5.42
CA LEU A 1010 14.93 -41.53 4.41
C LEU A 1010 15.82 -40.30 4.66
N ILE A 1011 15.98 -39.89 5.92
CA ILE A 1011 16.84 -38.76 6.26
C ILE A 1011 18.31 -39.03 5.92
N THR A 1012 18.79 -40.25 6.16
CA THR A 1012 20.16 -40.65 5.81
C THR A 1012 20.35 -40.64 4.30
N ALA A 1013 19.38 -41.17 3.55
CA ALA A 1013 19.41 -41.16 2.09
C ALA A 1013 19.36 -39.74 1.48
N LEU A 1014 18.62 -38.83 2.11
CA LEU A 1014 18.53 -37.42 1.71
C LEU A 1014 19.78 -36.62 2.09
N SER A 1015 20.39 -36.89 3.26
CA SER A 1015 21.53 -36.11 3.77
C SER A 1015 22.69 -35.98 2.79
N SER A 1016 23.08 -37.08 2.13
CA SER A 1016 24.19 -37.11 1.17
C SER A 1016 23.87 -36.42 -0.16
N ARG A 1017 22.58 -36.15 -0.44
CA ARG A 1017 22.07 -35.61 -1.71
C ARG A 1017 21.65 -34.14 -1.59
N VAL A 1018 21.12 -33.75 -0.43
CA VAL A 1018 20.70 -32.36 -0.16
C VAL A 1018 21.89 -31.48 0.26
N SER A 1019 22.91 -32.05 0.92
CA SER A 1019 24.09 -31.27 1.35
C SER A 1019 24.83 -30.61 0.17
N PRO A 1020 25.09 -31.28 -0.97
CA PRO A 1020 25.67 -30.65 -2.16
C PRO A 1020 24.79 -29.53 -2.75
N LEU A 1021 23.46 -29.63 -2.68
CA LEU A 1021 22.55 -28.59 -3.16
C LEU A 1021 22.69 -27.29 -2.35
N ILE A 1022 22.84 -27.41 -1.03
CA ILE A 1022 23.06 -26.26 -0.13
C ILE A 1022 24.42 -25.62 -0.42
N LEU A 1023 25.49 -26.42 -0.56
CA LEU A 1023 26.81 -25.88 -0.90
C LEU A 1023 26.85 -25.19 -2.27
N THR A 1024 26.12 -25.74 -3.25
CA THR A 1024 26.00 -25.12 -4.57
C THR A 1024 25.27 -23.78 -4.49
N SER A 1025 24.23 -23.68 -3.65
CA SER A 1025 23.52 -22.40 -3.42
C SER A 1025 24.39 -21.32 -2.76
N LEU A 1026 25.48 -21.68 -2.08
CA LEU A 1026 26.48 -20.71 -1.57
C LEU A 1026 27.34 -20.10 -2.68
N SER A 1027 27.54 -20.84 -3.78
CA SER A 1027 28.42 -20.45 -4.90
C SER A 1027 27.71 -19.65 -5.99
N THR A 1028 26.38 -19.67 -6.01
CA THR A 1028 25.57 -18.95 -7.00
C THR A 1028 25.53 -17.45 -6.70
N ARG A 1029 25.78 -16.60 -7.71
CA ARG A 1029 25.66 -15.13 -7.60
C ARG A 1029 24.24 -14.62 -7.35
N THR A 1030 23.25 -15.50 -7.28
CA THR A 1030 21.84 -15.17 -7.10
C THR A 1030 21.49 -15.05 -5.61
N ARG A 1031 20.97 -13.89 -5.23
CA ARG A 1031 20.57 -13.54 -3.86
C ARG A 1031 19.17 -14.09 -3.55
N SER A 1032 19.06 -15.39 -3.28
CA SER A 1032 17.76 -16.07 -3.03
C SER A 1032 17.41 -16.07 -1.54
N LEU A 1033 16.24 -15.53 -1.19
CA LEU A 1033 15.70 -15.59 0.17
C LEU A 1033 15.34 -17.03 0.57
N GLU A 1034 15.02 -17.88 -0.40
CA GLU A 1034 14.70 -19.29 -0.23
C GLU A 1034 15.94 -20.09 0.16
N ALA A 1035 17.11 -19.75 -0.38
CA ALA A 1035 18.38 -20.34 0.05
C ALA A 1035 18.72 -19.94 1.49
N ILE A 1036 18.48 -18.68 1.88
CA ILE A 1036 18.63 -18.22 3.28
C ILE A 1036 17.69 -19.00 4.20
N LYS A 1037 16.41 -19.14 3.83
CA LYS A 1037 15.42 -19.93 4.59
C LYS A 1037 15.83 -21.40 4.68
N ALA A 1038 16.36 -21.99 3.61
CA ALA A 1038 16.79 -23.39 3.57
C ALA A 1038 18.00 -23.62 4.48
N MET A 1039 19.01 -22.75 4.43
CA MET A 1039 20.18 -22.81 5.31
C MET A 1039 19.79 -22.61 6.77
N LEU A 1040 18.93 -21.63 7.05
CA LEU A 1040 18.45 -21.33 8.40
C LEU A 1040 17.72 -22.55 9.02
N LEU A 1041 16.81 -23.19 8.26
CA LEU A 1041 16.13 -24.41 8.68
C LEU A 1041 17.10 -25.57 8.91
N LEU A 1042 18.09 -25.75 8.03
CA LEU A 1042 19.06 -26.82 8.16
C LEU A 1042 20.02 -26.60 9.33
N MET A 1043 20.33 -25.36 9.69
CA MET A 1043 21.16 -25.05 10.85
C MET A 1043 20.44 -25.30 12.19
N GLU A 1044 19.14 -25.02 12.26
CA GLU A 1044 18.33 -25.35 13.44
C GLU A 1044 18.13 -26.88 13.55
N TRP A 1045 18.04 -27.56 12.42
CA TRP A 1045 17.84 -29.01 12.33
C TRP A 1045 18.87 -29.67 11.39
N PRO A 1046 20.14 -29.86 11.83
CA PRO A 1046 21.26 -30.31 11.00
C PRO A 1046 21.24 -31.82 10.71
N PHE A 1047 21.58 -32.22 9.49
CA PHE A 1047 21.64 -33.63 9.11
C PHE A 1047 22.47 -34.46 10.10
N PRO A 1048 22.13 -35.75 10.33
CA PRO A 1048 22.98 -36.64 11.11
C PRO A 1048 24.39 -36.70 10.50
N SER A 1049 25.40 -36.20 11.21
CA SER A 1049 26.79 -36.14 10.75
C SER A 1049 27.66 -37.17 11.48
N ASN A 1050 28.77 -37.55 10.83
CA ASN A 1050 29.78 -38.39 11.45
C ASN A 1050 30.58 -37.53 12.46
N PRO A 1051 30.67 -37.91 13.75
CA PRO A 1051 31.38 -37.13 14.78
C PRO A 1051 32.88 -36.91 14.50
N TYR A 1052 33.47 -37.61 13.51
CA TYR A 1052 34.88 -37.46 13.11
C TYR A 1052 35.12 -36.49 11.93
N GLN A 1053 34.07 -36.00 11.27
CA GLN A 1053 34.20 -34.97 10.23
C GLN A 1053 33.85 -33.62 10.86
N GLY A 1054 34.84 -32.73 10.97
CA GLY A 1054 34.69 -31.42 11.62
C GLY A 1054 33.43 -30.68 11.16
N GLU A 1055 32.67 -30.15 12.12
CA GLU A 1055 31.34 -29.60 11.88
C GLU A 1055 31.43 -28.25 11.14
N PRO A 1056 30.88 -28.11 9.92
CA PRO A 1056 30.95 -26.85 9.17
C PRO A 1056 29.96 -25.79 9.67
N SER A 1057 29.19 -26.08 10.73
CA SER A 1057 28.10 -25.24 11.24
C SER A 1057 28.52 -23.80 11.54
N PHE A 1058 29.74 -23.58 12.02
CA PHE A 1058 30.29 -22.23 12.23
C PHE A 1058 30.61 -21.49 10.92
N VAL A 1059 31.18 -22.18 9.93
CA VAL A 1059 31.46 -21.58 8.62
C VAL A 1059 30.15 -21.27 7.88
N LEU A 1060 29.17 -22.17 7.99
CA LEU A 1060 27.84 -21.98 7.41
C LEU A 1060 27.04 -20.88 8.11
N SER A 1061 27.25 -20.65 9.42
CA SER A 1061 26.62 -19.55 10.16
C SER A 1061 27.15 -18.19 9.70
N GLY A 1062 28.47 -18.06 9.54
CA GLY A 1062 29.07 -16.85 8.96
C GLY A 1062 28.61 -16.60 7.53
N ALA A 1063 28.53 -17.66 6.71
CA ALA A 1063 28.01 -17.57 5.34
C ALA A 1063 26.53 -17.14 5.30
N LEU A 1064 25.70 -17.65 6.23
CA LEU A 1064 24.29 -17.28 6.35
C LEU A 1064 24.11 -15.79 6.67
N VAL A 1065 24.87 -15.27 7.65
CA VAL A 1065 24.82 -13.84 8.02
C VAL A 1065 25.28 -12.98 6.85
N HIS A 1066 26.38 -13.32 6.20
CA HIS A 1066 26.85 -12.57 5.03
C HIS A 1066 25.85 -12.62 3.87
N MET A 1067 25.23 -13.77 3.61
CA MET A 1067 24.19 -13.89 2.59
C MET A 1067 22.98 -13.04 2.93
N ALA A 1068 22.52 -13.04 4.19
CA ALA A 1068 21.42 -12.21 4.66
C ALA A 1068 21.73 -10.71 4.59
N MET A 1069 22.96 -10.30 4.92
CA MET A 1069 23.42 -8.91 4.79
C MET A 1069 23.52 -8.46 3.33
N GLN A 1070 24.06 -9.31 2.45
CA GLN A 1070 24.11 -9.06 1.00
C GLN A 1070 22.70 -8.96 0.38
N ASN A 1071 21.71 -9.62 0.99
CA ASN A 1071 20.29 -9.51 0.66
C ASN A 1071 19.62 -8.31 1.34
N GLY A 1072 20.33 -7.43 2.05
CA GLY A 1072 19.74 -6.24 2.67
C GLY A 1072 18.84 -6.52 3.89
N LEU A 1073 18.82 -7.74 4.43
CA LEU A 1073 17.93 -8.11 5.54
C LEU A 1073 18.26 -7.36 6.84
N HIS A 1074 19.52 -6.99 7.04
CA HIS A 1074 20.02 -6.22 8.18
C HIS A 1074 19.63 -4.72 8.18
N THR A 1075 19.16 -4.19 7.06
CA THR A 1075 18.78 -2.78 6.89
C THR A 1075 17.45 -2.64 6.13
N PRO A 1076 16.36 -3.20 6.66
CA PRO A 1076 15.12 -3.40 5.90
C PRO A 1076 14.38 -2.09 5.55
N TYR A 1077 14.77 -0.97 6.17
CA TYR A 1077 14.21 0.37 5.94
C TYR A 1077 15.09 1.26 5.04
N LEU A 1078 16.41 1.00 4.98
CA LEU A 1078 17.37 1.73 4.13
C LEU A 1078 17.50 1.11 2.72
N SER A 1079 16.77 0.04 2.43
CA SER A 1079 16.86 -0.66 1.15
C SER A 1079 16.35 0.16 -0.05
N LYS A 1080 15.60 1.25 0.20
CA LYS A 1080 15.18 2.23 -0.82
C LYS A 1080 16.34 3.14 -1.28
N ASP A 1081 17.38 3.29 -0.47
CA ASP A 1081 18.51 4.20 -0.74
C ASP A 1081 19.70 3.48 -1.42
N VAL A 1082 19.55 2.18 -1.73
CA VAL A 1082 20.60 1.38 -2.38
C VAL A 1082 20.04 0.80 -3.70
N PRO A 1083 20.24 1.49 -4.84
CA PRO A 1083 19.67 1.13 -6.15
C PRO A 1083 19.99 -0.30 -6.64
N LYS A 1084 21.00 -0.97 -6.04
CA LYS A 1084 21.39 -2.35 -6.34
C LYS A 1084 20.54 -3.43 -5.67
N LEU A 1085 19.65 -3.08 -4.73
CA LEU A 1085 18.79 -4.03 -4.00
C LEU A 1085 17.36 -4.10 -4.58
N GLU A 1086 16.84 -3.02 -5.16
CA GLU A 1086 15.48 -2.96 -5.75
C GLU A 1086 15.32 -3.79 -7.03
N ALA A 1087 16.40 -4.09 -7.75
CA ALA A 1087 16.37 -4.87 -8.99
C ALA A 1087 16.13 -6.39 -8.79
N GLN A 1088 15.81 -6.85 -7.58
CA GLN A 1088 15.70 -8.27 -7.23
C GLN A 1088 14.24 -8.65 -6.86
N SER A 1089 13.63 -9.53 -7.67
CA SER A 1089 12.22 -9.91 -7.56
C SER A 1089 11.82 -10.51 -6.20
N SER A 1090 12.67 -11.34 -5.60
CA SER A 1090 12.45 -11.94 -4.26
C SER A 1090 12.44 -10.88 -3.13
N PHE A 1091 13.18 -9.78 -3.32
CA PHE A 1091 13.24 -8.69 -2.34
C PHE A 1091 11.97 -7.82 -2.39
N MET A 1092 11.37 -7.65 -3.57
CA MET A 1092 10.12 -6.91 -3.76
C MET A 1092 8.86 -7.69 -3.33
N GLU A 1093 8.87 -9.02 -3.39
CA GLU A 1093 7.71 -9.85 -2.99
C GLU A 1093 7.56 -10.04 -1.48
N SER A 1094 8.66 -9.97 -0.71
CA SER A 1094 8.61 -10.16 0.75
C SER A 1094 8.22 -8.87 1.48
N SER A 1095 7.40 -8.96 2.53
CA SER A 1095 7.06 -7.77 3.33
C SER A 1095 8.26 -7.30 4.16
N THR A 1096 8.35 -6.01 4.48
CA THR A 1096 9.37 -5.47 5.41
C THR A 1096 9.36 -6.22 6.74
N VAL A 1097 8.18 -6.62 7.23
CA VAL A 1097 8.01 -7.42 8.44
C VAL A 1097 8.59 -8.83 8.28
N GLU A 1098 8.40 -9.48 7.14
CA GLU A 1098 8.98 -10.80 6.85
C GLU A 1098 10.51 -10.74 6.77
N ARG A 1099 11.08 -9.69 6.17
CA ARG A 1099 12.53 -9.47 6.12
C ARG A 1099 13.13 -9.20 7.50
N ILE A 1100 12.46 -8.38 8.33
CA ILE A 1100 12.85 -8.15 9.73
C ILE A 1100 12.83 -9.46 10.51
N ARG A 1101 11.76 -10.24 10.37
CA ARG A 1101 11.61 -11.53 11.05
C ARG A 1101 12.67 -12.53 10.61
N LEU A 1102 12.93 -12.62 9.30
CA LEU A 1102 13.96 -13.50 8.75
C LEU A 1102 15.36 -13.09 9.20
N TRP A 1103 15.67 -11.79 9.24
CA TRP A 1103 16.92 -11.28 9.81
C TRP A 1103 17.08 -11.65 11.29
N ALA A 1104 16.03 -11.47 12.09
CA ALA A 1104 16.05 -11.83 13.50
C ALA A 1104 16.37 -13.32 13.70
N TYR A 1105 15.76 -14.20 12.92
CA TYR A 1105 16.08 -15.63 12.99
C TYR A 1105 17.50 -15.97 12.54
N VAL A 1106 18.02 -15.31 11.49
CA VAL A 1106 19.41 -15.46 11.06
C VAL A 1106 20.37 -15.08 12.19
N VAL A 1107 20.13 -13.95 12.87
CA VAL A 1107 20.96 -13.51 14.00
C VAL A 1107 20.85 -14.45 15.19
N ILE A 1108 19.64 -14.90 15.54
CA ILE A 1108 19.42 -15.85 16.65
C ILE A 1108 20.15 -17.16 16.38
N VAL A 1109 19.99 -17.74 15.19
CA VAL A 1109 20.65 -19.00 14.82
C VAL A 1109 22.17 -18.82 14.75
N TYR A 1110 22.66 -17.70 14.21
CA TYR A 1110 24.10 -17.38 14.20
C TYR A 1110 24.67 -17.29 15.61
N GLN A 1111 24.01 -16.57 16.52
CA GLN A 1111 24.46 -16.40 17.92
C GLN A 1111 24.39 -17.70 18.74
N ARG A 1112 23.55 -18.66 18.34
CA ARG A 1112 23.50 -19.99 18.97
C ARG A 1112 24.67 -20.89 18.57
N GLN A 1113 25.36 -20.61 17.46
CA GLN A 1113 26.51 -21.41 17.02
C GLN A 1113 27.76 -20.98 17.80
N ASP A 1114 28.02 -21.66 18.91
CA ASP A 1114 29.20 -21.44 19.76
C ASP A 1114 30.49 -21.87 19.02
N PRO A 1115 31.55 -21.03 18.96
CA PRO A 1115 32.88 -21.44 18.48
C PRO A 1115 33.47 -22.68 19.18
N LYS A 1116 32.93 -23.07 20.35
CA LYS A 1116 33.41 -24.21 21.13
C LYS A 1116 33.14 -25.59 20.52
N SER A 1117 32.31 -25.72 19.47
CA SER A 1117 32.16 -27.01 18.77
C SER A 1117 33.45 -27.45 18.04
N HIS A 1118 34.41 -26.54 17.84
CA HIS A 1118 35.74 -26.86 17.33
C HIS A 1118 36.65 -27.62 18.34
N LEU A 1119 36.23 -27.79 19.60
CA LEU A 1119 37.01 -28.50 20.64
C LEU A 1119 36.53 -29.93 20.95
N GLY A 1120 35.60 -30.49 20.17
CA GLY A 1120 35.30 -31.93 20.21
C GLY A 1120 34.60 -32.44 21.48
N ILE A 1121 33.76 -31.62 22.13
CA ILE A 1121 32.94 -32.08 23.26
C ILE A 1121 31.54 -32.45 22.73
N PRO A 1122 31.04 -33.68 22.98
CA PRO A 1122 29.72 -34.11 22.48
C PRO A 1122 28.57 -33.34 23.14
N ASN A 1123 27.60 -32.90 22.35
CA ASN A 1123 26.31 -32.39 22.85
C ASN A 1123 25.45 -33.57 23.35
N ALA A 1124 24.97 -33.50 24.60
CA ALA A 1124 23.99 -34.40 25.20
C ALA A 1124 22.59 -33.79 25.22
#